data_AF-A0A848LBN4-F1
#
_entry.id   AF-A0A848LBN4-F1
#
_cell.length_a   1.000
_cell.length_b   1.000
_cell.length_c   1.000
_cell.angle_alpha   90.00
_cell.angle_beta   90.00
_cell.angle_gamma   90.00
#
_symmetry.space_group_name_H-M   'P 1'
#
loop_
_entity.id
_entity.type
_entity.pdbx_description
1 polymer ?
#
loop_
_entity_poly.entity_id
_entity_poly.type
_entity_poly.pdbx_seq_one_letter_code
_entity_poly.pdbx_strand_id
1 'polypeptide(L)'
;MSTRARSPEFPGFTASLVTSEDVSDLRPKRFGKYELQERLGSGGMAVVYRALYTAAPGVTKPVVIKRVLSTYAEEPAFAQMFLNEARISVGLSHGNIVQVFDFGEVDGEYFLAMELVDGHTLGRVLRAAKAKGLACIPAPLAVGIALEMCRGLHHAHTRLDARGEPLGVVHRDLSPDNVLLSYEGEVKLTDFGIAKARLAGRPETEVGIVKGKYLYFSPEQARGEVLDARSDVYTVGTVLYQMLCGQRPVDGSSEWEVMRRISEGELTPALSLNPTLDSDLQGILQLALGTSRDKRYLSAEALQQALSDWMGFRAPRFPANARKHFMSWLFQEELTAMKRAPTIPSDFLAQLQSWRGRSAAPAPASRGMTTPMSPPRAFPLGRPALGAGNAAAPTAETPPRASMRSRFRARLLRRSAVVKGVLAALVVTVLGIVGTTAFWVSHAGAHRVATASPAPAPGTTATAGGSAPAQPPTMTPARAEPSVSAATSAGLQARLVVGDASSTQPRITTASGQMGMIDGAPTSAPPTGTGSAHVAPATGESSTHLAGTESAHAAPAAGEPSTAPTSAEDETRLAMENGLYWLSRADDNRALGWFQQCLRHDRSSARCHLELARIYARRGAIRDAMKHFTHHLALEHEGPSAEEARRYLKLYAGSDPR
;
A
#
# COMPACT_ATOMS: atom_id res chain seq x y z
N MET A 1 -42.26 33.02 25.91
CA MET A 1 -41.00 33.06 25.11
C MET A 1 -40.22 31.79 25.40
N SER A 2 -39.71 31.09 24.38
CA SER A 2 -38.75 29.98 24.56
C SER A 2 -37.92 29.84 23.28
N THR A 3 -36.64 30.14 23.36
CA THR A 3 -35.74 30.23 22.20
C THR A 3 -35.02 28.91 21.96
N ARG A 4 -35.53 28.14 20.98
CA ARG A 4 -34.90 26.89 20.53
C ARG A 4 -33.62 27.22 19.76
N ALA A 5 -32.46 26.88 20.32
CA ALA A 5 -31.17 27.10 19.68
C ALA A 5 -31.07 26.34 18.34
N ARG A 6 -30.50 26.99 17.31
CA ARG A 6 -30.12 26.31 16.05
C ARG A 6 -28.79 25.58 16.21
N SER A 7 -28.68 24.42 15.59
CA SER A 7 -27.39 23.75 15.37
C SER A 7 -26.49 24.58 14.44
N PRO A 8 -25.15 24.52 14.58
CA PRO A 8 -24.25 25.15 13.62
C PRO A 8 -24.25 24.39 12.28
N GLU A 9 -24.32 25.12 11.18
CA GLU A 9 -24.17 24.60 9.82
C GLU A 9 -22.69 24.54 9.43
N PHE A 10 -22.24 23.45 8.80
CA PHE A 10 -20.85 23.28 8.36
C PHE A 10 -20.67 23.73 6.89
N PRO A 11 -19.91 24.81 6.60
CA PRO A 11 -19.61 25.21 5.22
C PRO A 11 -18.46 24.36 4.65
N GLY A 12 -18.73 23.46 3.71
CA GLY A 12 -17.69 22.52 3.24
C GLY A 12 -17.91 21.77 1.92
N PHE A 13 -19.01 22.00 1.20
CA PHE A 13 -19.22 21.39 -0.13
C PHE A 13 -20.02 22.35 -1.03
N THR A 14 -19.64 22.47 -2.30
CA THR A 14 -20.36 23.31 -3.25
C THR A 14 -21.68 22.64 -3.63
N ALA A 15 -22.80 23.28 -3.31
CA ALA A 15 -24.13 22.79 -3.64
C ALA A 15 -24.35 22.75 -5.17
N SER A 16 -24.24 21.56 -5.77
CA SER A 16 -25.00 21.26 -6.98
C SER A 16 -26.47 21.13 -6.60
N LEU A 17 -27.37 21.36 -7.56
CA LEU A 17 -28.82 21.51 -7.31
C LEU A 17 -29.41 20.34 -6.52
N VAL A 18 -29.78 20.62 -5.27
CA VAL A 18 -30.42 19.69 -4.33
C VAL A 18 -31.80 19.32 -4.85
N THR A 19 -32.08 18.02 -4.95
CA THR A 19 -33.40 17.54 -5.40
C THR A 19 -34.40 17.51 -4.24
N SER A 20 -35.69 17.39 -4.53
CA SER A 20 -36.72 17.28 -3.49
C SER A 20 -36.57 16.04 -2.59
N GLU A 21 -35.85 15.01 -3.05
CA GLU A 21 -35.60 13.79 -2.28
C GLU A 21 -34.49 13.99 -1.23
N ASP A 22 -33.42 14.73 -1.56
CA ASP A 22 -32.26 14.96 -0.68
C ASP A 22 -32.62 15.65 0.66
N VAL A 23 -33.69 16.46 0.68
CA VAL A 23 -34.15 17.17 1.90
C VAL A 23 -34.77 16.22 2.93
N SER A 24 -35.18 15.01 2.50
CA SER A 24 -35.77 13.97 3.35
C SER A 24 -34.74 13.33 4.29
N ASP A 25 -33.49 13.20 3.81
CA ASP A 25 -32.43 12.36 4.41
C ASP A 25 -31.71 13.04 5.61
N LEU A 26 -32.21 14.19 6.07
CA LEU A 26 -31.66 14.98 7.19
C LEU A 26 -32.26 14.63 8.57
N ARG A 27 -33.17 13.65 8.65
CA ARG A 27 -33.75 13.18 9.92
C ARG A 27 -33.16 11.82 10.29
N PRO A 28 -32.83 11.57 11.58
CA PRO A 28 -32.28 10.28 11.97
C PRO A 28 -33.23 9.13 11.61
N LYS A 29 -32.78 8.25 10.70
CA LYS A 29 -33.58 7.12 10.20
C LYS A 29 -33.15 5.84 10.91
N ARG A 30 -34.09 5.17 11.58
CA ARG A 30 -33.84 3.83 12.11
C ARG A 30 -33.64 2.84 10.97
N PHE A 31 -32.57 2.06 11.04
CA PHE A 31 -32.17 1.05 10.08
C PHE A 31 -31.77 -0.21 10.86
N GLY A 32 -32.75 -1.08 11.14
CA GLY A 32 -32.60 -2.23 12.03
C GLY A 32 -32.16 -1.84 13.47
N LYS A 33 -30.92 -2.19 13.80
CA LYS A 33 -30.23 -1.92 15.09
C LYS A 33 -29.38 -0.63 15.09
N TYR A 34 -29.44 0.14 14.01
CA TYR A 34 -28.71 1.38 13.81
C TYR A 34 -29.65 2.59 13.68
N GLU A 35 -29.16 3.76 14.08
CA GLU A 35 -29.76 5.06 13.81
C GLU A 35 -28.86 5.79 12.81
N LEU A 36 -29.26 5.86 11.54
CA LEU A 36 -28.55 6.60 10.50
C LEU A 36 -28.63 8.09 10.82
N GLN A 37 -27.51 8.79 10.73
CA GLN A 37 -27.39 10.22 10.99
C GLN A 37 -27.13 10.97 9.68
N GLU A 38 -25.94 11.52 9.47
CA GLU A 38 -25.56 12.25 8.26
C GLU A 38 -25.00 11.31 7.16
N ARG A 39 -25.31 11.63 5.91
CA ARG A 39 -24.75 10.98 4.72
C ARG A 39 -23.32 11.48 4.51
N LEU A 40 -22.34 10.61 4.71
CA LEU A 40 -20.91 10.91 4.55
C LEU A 40 -20.47 10.91 3.08
N GLY A 41 -21.18 10.18 2.21
CA GLY A 41 -20.89 10.16 0.78
C GLY A 41 -21.80 9.24 -0.02
N SER A 42 -21.63 9.27 -1.35
CA SER A 42 -22.33 8.40 -2.29
C SER A 42 -21.35 7.93 -3.37
N GLY A 43 -21.22 6.62 -3.54
CA GLY A 43 -20.59 6.01 -4.71
C GLY A 43 -21.66 5.61 -5.74
N GLY A 44 -21.22 5.07 -6.88
CA GLY A 44 -22.13 4.59 -7.94
C GLY A 44 -22.92 3.32 -7.60
N MET A 45 -22.58 2.64 -6.49
CA MET A 45 -23.13 1.33 -6.10
C MET A 45 -23.62 1.28 -4.64
N ALA A 46 -23.26 2.27 -3.82
CA ALA A 46 -23.53 2.29 -2.38
C ALA A 46 -23.54 3.72 -1.83
N VAL A 47 -24.28 3.93 -0.75
CA VAL A 47 -24.34 5.19 0.03
C VAL A 47 -23.70 4.95 1.39
N VAL A 48 -22.91 5.92 1.86
CA VAL A 48 -22.18 5.82 3.13
C VAL A 48 -22.79 6.81 4.12
N TYR A 49 -23.25 6.30 5.26
CA TYR A 49 -23.83 7.09 6.36
C TYR A 49 -22.98 6.95 7.62
N ARG A 50 -22.90 8.03 8.40
CA ARG A 50 -22.59 7.95 9.84
C ARG A 50 -23.83 7.40 10.55
N ALA A 51 -23.64 6.56 11.55
CA ALA A 51 -24.74 6.06 12.36
C ALA A 51 -24.34 5.87 13.82
N LEU A 52 -25.34 5.75 14.69
CA LEU A 52 -25.18 5.19 16.02
C LEU A 52 -25.64 3.74 16.04
N TYR A 53 -24.80 2.86 16.57
CA TYR A 53 -25.20 1.53 17.01
C TYR A 53 -25.60 1.59 18.48
N THR A 54 -26.80 1.11 18.82
CA THR A 54 -27.28 1.06 20.22
C THR A 54 -27.18 -0.37 20.73
N ALA A 55 -26.25 -0.61 21.66
CA ALA A 55 -26.02 -1.92 22.25
C ALA A 55 -26.94 -2.20 23.44
N ALA A 56 -27.23 -1.17 24.24
CA ALA A 56 -28.14 -1.20 25.38
C ALA A 56 -28.70 0.23 25.61
N PRO A 57 -29.75 0.43 26.43
CA PRO A 57 -30.23 1.75 26.79
C PRO A 57 -29.10 2.64 27.35
N GLY A 58 -28.87 3.80 26.74
CA GLY A 58 -27.77 4.72 27.10
C GLY A 58 -26.37 4.32 26.59
N VAL A 59 -26.19 3.11 26.02
CA VAL A 59 -24.91 2.63 25.50
C VAL A 59 -24.93 2.63 23.97
N THR A 60 -24.41 3.71 23.37
CA THR A 60 -24.27 3.87 21.93
C THR A 60 -22.80 3.90 21.49
N LYS A 61 -22.53 3.42 20.27
CA LYS A 61 -21.22 3.46 19.62
C LYS A 61 -21.37 4.10 18.23
N PRO A 62 -20.57 5.11 17.87
CA PRO A 62 -20.57 5.63 16.50
C PRO A 62 -19.97 4.60 15.54
N VAL A 63 -20.61 4.43 14.39
CA VAL A 63 -20.22 3.51 13.30
C VAL A 63 -20.46 4.18 11.95
N VAL A 64 -19.93 3.57 10.89
CA VAL A 64 -20.27 3.87 9.50
C VAL A 64 -21.12 2.73 8.94
N ILE A 65 -22.16 3.08 8.18
CA ILE A 65 -23.01 2.14 7.43
C ILE A 65 -22.81 2.39 5.94
N LYS A 66 -22.19 1.43 5.25
CA LYS A 66 -22.10 1.36 3.78
C LYS A 66 -23.27 0.52 3.28
N ARG A 67 -24.34 1.19 2.83
CA ARG A 67 -25.60 0.60 2.34
C ARG A 67 -25.55 0.46 0.82
N VAL A 68 -25.85 -0.72 0.29
CA VAL A 68 -25.99 -0.97 -1.15
C VAL A 68 -27.19 -0.20 -1.68
N LEU A 69 -27.08 0.38 -2.89
CA LEU A 69 -28.22 0.99 -3.57
C LEU A 69 -29.18 -0.11 -4.06
N SER A 70 -30.48 0.02 -3.80
CA SER A 70 -31.51 -0.99 -4.11
C SER A 70 -31.44 -1.54 -5.55
N THR A 71 -31.16 -0.68 -6.54
CA THR A 71 -30.96 -1.04 -7.96
C THR A 71 -29.90 -2.13 -8.20
N TYR A 72 -28.94 -2.29 -7.29
CA TYR A 72 -27.93 -3.35 -7.33
C TYR A 72 -28.17 -4.48 -6.31
N ALA A 73 -29.02 -4.26 -5.31
CA ALA A 73 -29.40 -5.31 -4.36
C ALA A 73 -30.20 -6.43 -5.06
N GLU A 74 -30.98 -6.07 -6.09
CA GLU A 74 -31.75 -7.00 -6.93
C GLU A 74 -30.90 -7.80 -7.94
N GLU A 75 -29.66 -7.40 -8.26
CA GLU A 75 -28.79 -8.20 -9.15
C GLU A 75 -28.08 -9.32 -8.36
N PRO A 76 -28.36 -10.62 -8.62
CA PRO A 76 -27.78 -11.70 -7.82
C PRO A 76 -26.25 -11.79 -7.93
N ALA A 77 -25.68 -11.36 -9.05
CA ALA A 77 -24.23 -11.28 -9.23
C ALA A 77 -23.60 -10.19 -8.35
N PHE A 78 -24.25 -9.02 -8.24
CA PHE A 78 -23.81 -7.95 -7.34
C PHE A 78 -23.98 -8.34 -5.87
N ALA A 79 -25.13 -8.88 -5.48
CA ALA A 79 -25.36 -9.34 -4.11
C ALA A 79 -24.31 -10.40 -3.70
N GLN A 80 -24.06 -11.40 -4.55
CA GLN A 80 -23.03 -12.40 -4.30
C GLN A 80 -21.59 -11.82 -4.31
N MET A 81 -21.33 -10.78 -5.10
CA MET A 81 -20.06 -10.06 -5.11
C MET A 81 -19.84 -9.30 -3.78
N PHE A 82 -20.82 -8.52 -3.33
CA PHE A 82 -20.79 -7.76 -2.08
C PHE A 82 -20.68 -8.68 -0.85
N LEU A 83 -21.40 -9.82 -0.85
CA LEU A 83 -21.26 -10.88 0.16
C LEU A 83 -19.82 -11.42 0.29
N ASN A 84 -19.04 -11.46 -0.80
CA ASN A 84 -17.65 -11.93 -0.75
C ASN A 84 -16.65 -10.82 -0.33
N GLU A 85 -16.90 -9.56 -0.71
CA GLU A 85 -16.19 -8.40 -0.15
C GLU A 85 -16.38 -8.31 1.38
N ALA A 86 -17.63 -8.50 1.84
CA ALA A 86 -17.98 -8.56 3.26
C ALA A 86 -17.25 -9.68 4.02
N ARG A 87 -17.34 -10.92 3.53
CA ARG A 87 -16.71 -12.10 4.17
C ARG A 87 -15.21 -11.93 4.40
N ILE A 88 -14.48 -11.40 3.41
CA ILE A 88 -13.05 -11.17 3.54
C ILE A 88 -12.78 -9.99 4.48
N SER A 89 -13.53 -8.88 4.35
CA SER A 89 -13.31 -7.68 5.17
C SER A 89 -13.61 -7.89 6.66
N VAL A 90 -14.54 -8.79 7.01
CA VAL A 90 -14.79 -9.24 8.40
C VAL A 90 -13.62 -10.08 8.94
N GLY A 91 -12.92 -10.84 8.09
CA GLY A 91 -11.77 -11.66 8.46
C GLY A 91 -10.43 -10.92 8.61
N LEU A 92 -10.41 -9.62 8.29
CA LEU A 92 -9.28 -8.71 8.47
C LEU A 92 -9.45 -7.94 9.78
N SER A 93 -8.42 -7.92 10.62
CA SER A 93 -8.42 -7.17 11.88
C SER A 93 -7.01 -6.68 12.17
N HIS A 94 -6.79 -5.39 11.96
CA HIS A 94 -5.47 -4.77 11.98
C HIS A 94 -5.57 -3.26 12.20
N GLY A 95 -4.63 -2.66 12.93
CA GLY A 95 -4.67 -1.24 13.27
C GLY A 95 -4.76 -0.31 12.05
N ASN A 96 -4.12 -0.69 10.94
CA ASN A 96 -4.13 0.07 9.68
C ASN A 96 -5.23 -0.35 8.68
N ILE A 97 -6.26 -1.08 9.12
CA ILE A 97 -7.45 -1.40 8.32
C ILE A 97 -8.68 -0.87 9.06
N VAL A 98 -9.70 -0.41 8.33
CA VAL A 98 -11.02 -0.07 8.89
C VAL A 98 -11.72 -1.37 9.30
N GLN A 99 -11.99 -1.55 10.60
CA GLN A 99 -12.62 -2.77 11.08
C GLN A 99 -14.08 -2.84 10.63
N VAL A 100 -14.46 -3.88 9.90
CA VAL A 100 -15.88 -4.26 9.73
C VAL A 100 -16.35 -4.94 11.01
N PHE A 101 -17.48 -4.50 11.56
CA PHE A 101 -18.10 -5.06 12.77
C PHE A 101 -19.27 -6.00 12.45
N ASP A 102 -20.01 -5.74 11.36
CA ASP A 102 -21.25 -6.43 11.02
C ASP A 102 -21.51 -6.40 9.52
N PHE A 103 -22.23 -7.42 9.04
CA PHE A 103 -22.80 -7.48 7.70
C PHE A 103 -24.22 -8.02 7.81
N GLY A 104 -25.16 -7.45 7.05
CA GLY A 104 -26.52 -7.96 7.03
C GLY A 104 -27.39 -7.28 5.97
N GLU A 105 -28.69 -7.40 6.18
CA GLU A 105 -29.76 -6.88 5.33
C GLU A 105 -30.81 -6.21 6.22
N VAL A 106 -31.36 -5.09 5.76
CA VAL A 106 -32.52 -4.41 6.37
C VAL A 106 -33.43 -3.94 5.23
N ASP A 107 -34.71 -4.28 5.29
CA ASP A 107 -35.71 -3.86 4.30
C ASP A 107 -35.34 -4.20 2.83
N GLY A 108 -34.60 -5.30 2.61
CA GLY A 108 -34.07 -5.73 1.30
C GLY A 108 -32.72 -5.09 0.92
N GLU A 109 -32.21 -4.14 1.71
CA GLU A 109 -30.96 -3.43 1.44
C GLU A 109 -29.78 -4.04 2.22
N TYR A 110 -28.82 -4.62 1.51
CA TYR A 110 -27.58 -5.11 2.11
C TYR A 110 -26.71 -3.97 2.66
N PHE A 111 -26.06 -4.21 3.79
CA PHE A 111 -25.18 -3.23 4.43
C PHE A 111 -23.92 -3.85 5.06
N LEU A 112 -22.89 -3.01 5.19
CA LEU A 112 -21.73 -3.24 6.04
C LEU A 112 -21.70 -2.19 7.15
N ALA A 113 -21.62 -2.62 8.41
CA ALA A 113 -21.33 -1.72 9.53
C ALA A 113 -19.85 -1.81 9.92
N MET A 114 -19.19 -0.66 10.00
CA MET A 114 -17.75 -0.57 10.17
C MET A 114 -17.33 0.57 11.11
N GLU A 115 -16.06 0.59 11.45
CA GLU A 115 -15.40 1.62 12.23
C GLU A 115 -15.57 3.02 11.65
N LEU A 116 -16.07 3.97 12.45
CA LEU A 116 -15.98 5.39 12.14
C LEU A 116 -14.57 5.89 12.49
N VAL A 117 -13.75 6.12 11.47
CA VAL A 117 -12.46 6.80 11.64
C VAL A 117 -12.71 8.30 11.81
N ASP A 118 -12.38 8.83 12.98
CA ASP A 118 -12.57 10.23 13.34
C ASP A 118 -11.49 11.11 12.66
N GLY A 119 -11.74 11.52 11.41
CA GLY A 119 -10.79 12.23 10.56
C GLY A 119 -11.24 12.30 9.09
N HIS A 120 -10.29 12.28 8.15
CA HIS A 120 -10.54 12.56 6.72
C HIS A 120 -9.81 11.62 5.75
N THR A 121 -10.29 11.52 4.51
CA THR A 121 -9.55 10.84 3.43
C THR A 121 -8.24 11.57 3.12
N LEU A 122 -7.20 10.83 2.73
CA LEU A 122 -5.93 11.40 2.27
C LEU A 122 -6.16 12.32 1.05
N GLY A 123 -7.17 12.06 0.23
CA GLY A 123 -7.64 12.97 -0.82
C GLY A 123 -8.08 14.34 -0.28
N ARG A 124 -8.84 14.40 0.82
CA ARG A 124 -9.20 15.66 1.50
C ARG A 124 -7.99 16.28 2.21
N VAL A 125 -7.09 15.50 2.80
CA VAL A 125 -5.82 15.98 3.40
C VAL A 125 -4.94 16.66 2.34
N LEU A 126 -4.75 16.05 1.17
CA LEU A 126 -4.01 16.64 0.03
C LEU A 126 -4.64 17.96 -0.44
N ARG A 127 -5.97 18.02 -0.56
CA ARG A 127 -6.70 19.24 -0.94
C ARG A 127 -6.54 20.34 0.13
N ALA A 128 -6.65 20.01 1.41
CA ALA A 128 -6.47 20.94 2.52
C ALA A 128 -5.03 21.46 2.63
N ALA A 129 -4.02 20.60 2.44
CA ALA A 129 -2.61 20.98 2.42
C ALA A 129 -2.32 22.00 1.30
N LYS A 130 -2.82 21.73 0.09
CA LYS A 130 -2.70 22.65 -1.05
C LYS A 130 -3.44 23.97 -0.81
N ALA A 131 -4.64 23.94 -0.21
CA ALA A 131 -5.37 25.14 0.18
C ALA A 131 -4.62 25.99 1.23
N LYS A 132 -3.92 25.34 2.18
CA LYS A 132 -2.98 25.99 3.11
C LYS A 132 -1.57 26.22 2.51
N GLY A 133 -1.44 26.27 1.18
CA GLY A 133 -0.22 26.72 0.50
C GLY A 133 0.99 25.79 0.59
N LEU A 134 0.78 24.49 0.85
CA LEU A 134 1.82 23.48 0.67
C LEU A 134 1.82 23.00 -0.79
N ALA A 135 2.97 23.07 -1.45
CA ALA A 135 3.14 22.53 -2.80
C ALA A 135 3.07 20.98 -2.82
N CYS A 136 3.61 20.36 -1.77
CA CYS A 136 3.62 18.92 -1.53
C CYS A 136 3.51 18.62 -0.02
N ILE A 137 3.23 17.36 0.34
CA ILE A 137 3.32 16.87 1.72
C ILE A 137 4.81 16.68 2.06
N PRO A 138 5.30 17.21 3.21
CA PRO A 138 6.69 17.03 3.62
C PRO A 138 7.09 15.55 3.71
N ALA A 139 8.29 15.21 3.22
CA ALA A 139 8.68 13.81 3.01
C ALA A 139 8.54 12.89 4.25
N PRO A 140 8.93 13.29 5.48
CA PRO A 140 8.69 12.47 6.67
C PRO A 140 7.20 12.23 6.99
N LEU A 141 6.30 13.18 6.70
CA LEU A 141 4.86 12.96 6.82
C LEU A 141 4.35 12.01 5.73
N ALA A 142 4.80 12.18 4.48
CA ALA A 142 4.40 11.34 3.35
C ALA A 142 4.85 9.87 3.51
N VAL A 143 6.13 9.66 3.83
CA VAL A 143 6.69 8.34 4.15
C VAL A 143 6.03 7.77 5.41
N GLY A 144 5.79 8.61 6.42
CA GLY A 144 5.06 8.26 7.64
C GLY A 144 3.60 7.81 7.39
N ILE A 145 2.99 8.15 6.26
CA ILE A 145 1.67 7.65 5.85
C ILE A 145 1.82 6.35 5.05
N ALA A 146 2.75 6.31 4.09
CA ALA A 146 3.00 5.14 3.25
C ALA A 146 3.46 3.91 4.04
N LEU A 147 4.22 4.09 5.13
CA LEU A 147 4.60 3.04 6.08
C LEU A 147 3.39 2.28 6.64
N GLU A 148 2.39 3.03 7.11
CA GLU A 148 1.17 2.50 7.71
C GLU A 148 0.27 1.82 6.66
N MET A 149 0.18 2.41 5.46
CA MET A 149 -0.48 1.78 4.31
C MET A 149 0.15 0.42 3.99
N CYS A 150 1.48 0.32 3.98
CA CYS A 150 2.17 -0.94 3.70
C CYS A 150 1.93 -2.00 4.78
N ARG A 151 1.87 -1.64 6.07
CA ARG A 151 1.50 -2.55 7.15
C ARG A 151 0.09 -3.13 6.95
N GLY A 152 -0.89 -2.27 6.66
CA GLY A 152 -2.27 -2.68 6.37
C GLY A 152 -2.38 -3.61 5.16
N LEU A 153 -1.69 -3.29 4.06
CA LEU A 153 -1.64 -4.14 2.88
C LEU A 153 -0.98 -5.49 3.16
N HIS A 154 0.18 -5.52 3.82
CA HIS A 154 0.90 -6.76 4.12
C HIS A 154 0.04 -7.73 4.95
N HIS A 155 -0.63 -7.25 6.00
CA HIS A 155 -1.55 -8.06 6.81
C HIS A 155 -2.67 -8.70 5.97
N ALA A 156 -3.21 -7.98 4.98
CA ALA A 156 -4.22 -8.54 4.08
C ALA A 156 -3.60 -9.53 3.07
N HIS A 157 -2.46 -9.18 2.47
CA HIS A 157 -1.75 -10.00 1.48
C HIS A 157 -1.31 -11.36 2.01
N THR A 158 -0.89 -11.43 3.28
CA THR A 158 -0.44 -12.68 3.93
C THR A 158 -1.55 -13.43 4.66
N ARG A 159 -2.81 -12.99 4.58
CA ARG A 159 -3.92 -13.61 5.30
C ARG A 159 -4.22 -15.02 4.78
N LEU A 160 -4.02 -16.01 5.65
CA LEU A 160 -4.39 -17.40 5.42
C LEU A 160 -5.87 -17.67 5.77
N ASP A 161 -6.45 -18.71 5.19
CA ASP A 161 -7.79 -19.22 5.50
C ASP A 161 -7.79 -20.15 6.74
N ALA A 162 -8.90 -20.82 7.03
CA ALA A 162 -9.03 -21.76 8.14
C ALA A 162 -8.29 -23.11 7.94
N ARG A 163 -7.70 -23.35 6.77
CA ARG A 163 -6.91 -24.53 6.41
C ARG A 163 -5.41 -24.23 6.33
N GLY A 164 -5.03 -22.95 6.36
CA GLY A 164 -3.65 -22.48 6.20
C GLY A 164 -3.31 -22.03 4.77
N GLU A 165 -4.28 -22.01 3.84
CA GLU A 165 -4.06 -21.62 2.45
C GLU A 165 -4.15 -20.09 2.27
N PRO A 166 -3.31 -19.45 1.43
CA PRO A 166 -3.39 -18.01 1.18
C PRO A 166 -4.72 -17.58 0.57
N LEU A 167 -5.42 -16.61 1.18
CA LEU A 167 -6.69 -16.07 0.66
C LEU A 167 -6.53 -15.26 -0.64
N GLY A 168 -5.30 -14.94 -1.06
CA GLY A 168 -5.03 -14.19 -2.30
C GLY A 168 -5.60 -12.76 -2.30
N VAL A 169 -5.77 -12.15 -1.12
CA VAL A 169 -6.33 -10.80 -0.99
C VAL A 169 -5.38 -9.79 -1.62
N VAL A 170 -5.92 -8.95 -2.50
CA VAL A 170 -5.27 -7.80 -3.13
C VAL A 170 -6.30 -6.67 -3.10
N HIS A 171 -5.90 -5.46 -2.74
CA HIS A 171 -6.79 -4.32 -2.50
C HIS A 171 -7.38 -3.78 -3.81
N ARG A 172 -6.58 -3.71 -4.90
CA ARG A 172 -6.96 -3.40 -6.31
C ARG A 172 -7.54 -2.00 -6.58
N ASP A 173 -8.24 -1.39 -5.64
CA ASP A 173 -8.92 -0.09 -5.73
C ASP A 173 -8.31 0.99 -4.81
N LEU A 174 -7.08 0.75 -4.32
CA LEU A 174 -6.37 1.66 -3.44
C LEU A 174 -6.18 3.03 -4.11
N SER A 175 -6.47 4.10 -3.37
CA SER A 175 -6.39 5.48 -3.83
C SER A 175 -6.44 6.42 -2.61
N PRO A 176 -6.10 7.73 -2.74
CA PRO A 176 -6.13 8.65 -1.60
C PRO A 176 -7.51 8.82 -0.96
N ASP A 177 -8.60 8.52 -1.67
CA ASP A 177 -9.95 8.56 -1.09
C ASP A 177 -10.32 7.26 -0.35
N ASN A 178 -9.57 6.15 -0.57
CA ASN A 178 -9.65 4.89 0.17
C ASN A 178 -8.61 4.78 1.33
N VAL A 179 -7.86 5.84 1.61
CA VAL A 179 -6.92 5.93 2.74
C VAL A 179 -7.45 6.99 3.71
N LEU A 180 -7.73 6.60 4.96
CA LEU A 180 -8.26 7.48 5.99
C LEU A 180 -7.16 7.85 7.00
N LEU A 181 -7.08 9.14 7.35
CA LEU A 181 -6.21 9.67 8.40
C LEU A 181 -7.08 10.18 9.56
N SER A 182 -6.88 9.65 10.76
CA SER A 182 -7.60 10.15 11.96
C SER A 182 -6.98 11.46 12.46
N TYR A 183 -7.72 12.23 13.25
CA TYR A 183 -7.18 13.42 13.94
C TYR A 183 -6.08 13.05 14.94
N GLU A 184 -6.07 11.82 15.46
CA GLU A 184 -4.99 11.26 16.29
C GLU A 184 -3.77 10.81 15.47
N GLY A 185 -3.81 10.91 14.15
CA GLY A 185 -2.69 10.60 13.26
C GLY A 185 -2.53 9.11 12.96
N GLU A 186 -3.58 8.30 13.16
CA GLU A 186 -3.63 6.94 12.64
C GLU A 186 -3.87 6.96 11.13
N VAL A 187 -3.52 5.87 10.45
CA VAL A 187 -3.77 5.68 9.00
C VAL A 187 -4.42 4.32 8.80
N LYS A 188 -5.60 4.30 8.16
CA LYS A 188 -6.44 3.12 7.95
C LYS A 188 -6.87 2.99 6.50
N LEU A 189 -6.82 1.76 5.96
CA LEU A 189 -7.29 1.41 4.62
C LEU A 189 -8.77 1.02 4.64
N THR A 190 -9.54 1.48 3.66
CA THR A 190 -10.96 1.12 3.47
C THR A 190 -11.23 0.66 2.03
N ASP A 191 -12.37 -0.02 1.84
CA ASP A 191 -12.90 -0.39 0.53
C ASP A 191 -11.90 -1.21 -0.31
N PHE A 192 -11.51 -2.36 0.23
CA PHE A 192 -10.80 -3.41 -0.50
C PHE A 192 -11.67 -3.85 -1.69
N GLY A 193 -11.24 -3.52 -2.91
CA GLY A 193 -11.99 -3.65 -4.17
C GLY A 193 -12.14 -5.07 -4.69
N ILE A 194 -12.36 -6.02 -3.78
CA ILE A 194 -12.57 -7.45 -3.99
C ILE A 194 -13.72 -7.68 -4.97
N ALA A 195 -14.75 -6.83 -4.95
CA ALA A 195 -15.82 -6.80 -5.93
C ALA A 195 -15.31 -6.87 -7.39
N LYS A 196 -14.38 -5.97 -7.74
CA LYS A 196 -13.86 -5.83 -9.11
C LYS A 196 -13.09 -7.07 -9.58
N ALA A 197 -12.51 -7.83 -8.65
CA ALA A 197 -11.71 -9.02 -8.96
C ALA A 197 -12.46 -10.12 -9.73
N ARG A 198 -13.80 -10.17 -9.60
CA ARG A 198 -14.65 -11.16 -10.29
C ARG A 198 -15.34 -10.62 -11.54
N LEU A 199 -15.41 -9.31 -11.71
CA LEU A 199 -16.02 -8.65 -12.88
C LEU A 199 -15.08 -8.58 -14.08
N ALA A 200 -13.76 -8.70 -13.88
CA ALA A 200 -12.74 -8.68 -14.95
C ALA A 200 -12.83 -9.81 -16.00
N GLY A 201 -13.83 -10.71 -15.91
CA GLY A 201 -14.21 -11.65 -16.97
C GLY A 201 -15.33 -11.15 -17.90
N ARG A 202 -15.88 -9.96 -17.65
CA ARG A 202 -16.80 -9.21 -18.53
C ARG A 202 -16.06 -7.97 -19.05
N PRO A 203 -16.43 -7.40 -20.22
CA PRO A 203 -15.94 -6.08 -20.60
C PRO A 203 -16.33 -5.04 -19.53
N GLU A 204 -15.36 -4.27 -19.05
CA GLU A 204 -15.51 -3.36 -17.89
C GLU A 204 -16.31 -2.07 -18.18
N THR A 205 -17.24 -2.13 -19.14
CA THR A 205 -17.93 -0.97 -19.72
C THR A 205 -19.27 -0.60 -19.06
N GLU A 206 -19.84 -1.47 -18.22
CA GLU A 206 -21.19 -1.27 -17.65
C GLU A 206 -21.19 -0.93 -16.15
N VAL A 207 -20.30 -1.54 -15.34
CA VAL A 207 -20.20 -1.21 -13.90
C VAL A 207 -19.25 -0.03 -13.72
N GLY A 208 -19.81 1.18 -13.90
CA GLY A 208 -19.10 2.42 -14.14
C GLY A 208 -17.80 2.65 -13.35
N ILE A 209 -16.67 2.74 -14.08
CA ILE A 209 -15.38 3.16 -13.56
C ILE A 209 -15.55 4.54 -12.92
N VAL A 210 -15.38 4.61 -11.58
CA VAL A 210 -15.49 5.86 -10.83
C VAL A 210 -14.47 6.85 -11.39
N LYS A 211 -14.98 7.93 -12.01
CA LYS A 211 -14.25 8.86 -12.87
C LYS A 211 -12.92 9.32 -12.25
N GLY A 212 -11.82 8.76 -12.77
CA GLY A 212 -10.45 9.09 -12.35
C GLY A 212 -9.78 8.11 -11.38
N LYS A 213 -10.40 7.00 -10.96
CA LYS A 213 -9.69 5.95 -10.19
C LYS A 213 -8.60 5.23 -11.00
N TYR A 214 -8.73 5.19 -12.32
CA TYR A 214 -7.70 4.67 -13.24
C TYR A 214 -6.34 5.38 -13.12
N LEU A 215 -6.29 6.62 -12.59
CA LEU A 215 -5.05 7.37 -12.36
C LEU A 215 -4.15 6.80 -11.24
N TYR A 216 -4.60 5.75 -10.55
CA TYR A 216 -3.86 5.00 -9.53
C TYR A 216 -3.62 3.52 -9.90
N PHE A 217 -4.01 3.11 -11.11
CA PHE A 217 -3.83 1.75 -11.60
C PHE A 217 -2.36 1.40 -11.81
N SER A 218 -2.02 0.14 -11.53
CA SER A 218 -0.75 -0.45 -11.93
C SER A 218 -0.70 -0.78 -13.44
N PRO A 219 0.49 -0.89 -14.04
CA PRO A 219 0.67 -1.24 -15.46
C PRO A 219 -0.03 -2.54 -15.88
N GLU A 220 -0.17 -3.52 -14.99
CA GLU A 220 -0.95 -4.74 -15.20
C GLU A 220 -2.47 -4.50 -15.17
N GLN A 221 -2.98 -3.64 -14.29
CA GLN A 221 -4.40 -3.21 -14.32
C GLN A 221 -4.72 -2.46 -15.61
N ALA A 222 -3.84 -1.55 -16.04
CA ALA A 222 -3.98 -0.82 -17.30
C ALA A 222 -3.91 -1.71 -18.56
N ARG A 223 -3.57 -3.00 -18.41
CA ARG A 223 -3.55 -4.01 -19.48
C ARG A 223 -4.57 -5.15 -19.28
N GLY A 224 -5.40 -5.10 -18.23
CA GLY A 224 -6.35 -6.17 -17.91
C GLY A 224 -5.71 -7.49 -17.48
N GLU A 225 -4.48 -7.47 -16.96
CA GLU A 225 -3.73 -8.67 -16.58
C GLU A 225 -4.09 -9.19 -15.17
N VAL A 226 -3.74 -10.45 -14.89
CA VAL A 226 -3.93 -11.06 -13.56
C VAL A 226 -3.06 -10.35 -12.52
N LEU A 227 -3.72 -9.75 -11.53
CA LEU A 227 -3.13 -8.94 -10.45
C LEU A 227 -2.59 -9.80 -9.31
N ASP A 228 -1.55 -9.31 -8.64
CA ASP A 228 -1.02 -9.86 -7.39
C ASP A 228 -0.68 -8.72 -6.40
N ALA A 229 -0.17 -9.06 -5.22
CA ALA A 229 0.17 -8.10 -4.16
C ALA A 229 1.05 -6.91 -4.63
N ARG A 230 1.89 -7.13 -5.66
CA ARG A 230 2.79 -6.10 -6.22
C ARG A 230 2.07 -5.05 -7.06
N SER A 231 0.79 -5.27 -7.41
CA SER A 231 -0.08 -4.24 -7.98
C SER A 231 -0.38 -3.16 -6.94
N ASP A 232 -0.74 -3.54 -5.71
CA ASP A 232 -0.97 -2.58 -4.62
C ASP A 232 0.33 -1.85 -4.22
N VAL A 233 1.50 -2.51 -4.29
CA VAL A 233 2.83 -1.89 -4.07
C VAL A 233 3.07 -0.72 -5.03
N TYR A 234 2.73 -0.88 -6.31
CA TYR A 234 2.81 0.21 -7.29
C TYR A 234 1.86 1.36 -6.94
N THR A 235 0.64 1.03 -6.48
CA THR A 235 -0.35 2.03 -6.09
C THR A 235 0.07 2.78 -4.81
N VAL A 236 0.73 2.13 -3.83
CA VAL A 236 1.39 2.85 -2.72
C VAL A 236 2.47 3.79 -3.25
N GLY A 237 3.33 3.32 -4.17
CA GLY A 237 4.33 4.17 -4.83
C GLY A 237 3.72 5.39 -5.54
N THR A 238 2.53 5.21 -6.14
CA THR A 238 1.78 6.27 -6.83
C THR A 238 1.20 7.30 -5.86
N VAL A 239 0.63 6.85 -4.73
CA VAL A 239 0.11 7.74 -3.67
C VAL A 239 1.26 8.45 -2.95
N LEU A 240 2.39 7.77 -2.70
CA LEU A 240 3.60 8.36 -2.12
C LEU A 240 4.21 9.42 -3.06
N TYR A 241 4.32 9.13 -4.36
CA TYR A 241 4.70 10.11 -5.38
C TYR A 241 3.78 11.33 -5.32
N GLN A 242 2.46 11.14 -5.27
CA GLN A 242 1.51 12.25 -5.24
C GLN A 242 1.64 13.11 -3.98
N MET A 243 1.89 12.50 -2.82
CA MET A 243 2.20 13.23 -1.60
C MET A 243 3.50 14.05 -1.76
N LEU A 244 4.55 13.46 -2.31
CA LEU A 244 5.89 14.06 -2.42
C LEU A 244 6.04 15.11 -3.54
N CYS A 245 5.25 15.01 -4.60
CA CYS A 245 5.33 15.89 -5.79
C CYS A 245 4.12 16.83 -5.93
N GLY A 246 3.07 16.68 -5.11
CA GLY A 246 1.83 17.46 -5.20
C GLY A 246 0.95 17.16 -6.43
N GLN A 247 1.42 16.29 -7.32
CA GLN A 247 0.79 15.86 -8.57
C GLN A 247 1.05 14.36 -8.79
N ARG A 248 0.24 13.73 -9.64
CA ARG A 248 0.35 12.29 -9.96
C ARG A 248 1.50 12.02 -10.94
N PRO A 249 2.07 10.80 -10.99
CA PRO A 249 3.11 10.46 -11.96
C PRO A 249 2.58 10.40 -13.41
N VAL A 250 1.28 10.23 -13.61
CA VAL A 250 0.60 10.38 -14.89
C VAL A 250 -0.60 11.31 -14.72
N ASP A 251 -0.79 12.18 -15.70
CA ASP A 251 -2.00 12.95 -15.95
C ASP A 251 -2.20 13.05 -17.47
N GLY A 252 -3.41 13.38 -17.92
CA GLY A 252 -3.74 13.37 -19.35
C GLY A 252 -5.11 13.95 -19.67
N SER A 253 -5.34 14.21 -20.96
CA SER A 253 -6.58 14.78 -21.50
C SER A 253 -7.70 13.75 -21.64
N SER A 254 -7.35 12.46 -21.74
CA SER A 254 -8.28 11.34 -21.89
C SER A 254 -7.86 10.12 -21.07
N GLU A 255 -8.84 9.30 -20.70
CA GLU A 255 -8.62 8.04 -19.97
C GLU A 255 -7.73 7.06 -20.75
N TRP A 256 -7.93 6.96 -22.08
CA TRP A 256 -7.09 6.17 -22.97
C TRP A 256 -5.61 6.63 -22.98
N GLU A 257 -5.37 7.94 -23.04
CA GLU A 257 -4.01 8.50 -22.97
C GLU A 257 -3.32 8.14 -21.65
N VAL A 258 -4.04 8.28 -20.53
CA VAL A 258 -3.53 7.93 -19.20
C VAL A 258 -3.25 6.43 -19.09
N MET A 259 -4.17 5.58 -19.50
CA MET A 259 -4.03 4.12 -19.44
C MET A 259 -2.89 3.61 -20.33
N ARG A 260 -2.68 4.20 -21.52
CA ARG A 260 -1.50 3.93 -22.34
C ARG A 260 -0.22 4.33 -21.62
N ARG A 261 -0.15 5.55 -21.08
CA ARG A 261 1.04 6.03 -20.33
C ARG A 261 1.36 5.16 -19.11
N ILE A 262 0.35 4.71 -18.37
CA ILE A 262 0.53 3.80 -17.22
C ILE A 262 1.04 2.42 -17.67
N SER A 263 0.43 1.82 -18.70
CA SER A 263 0.81 0.49 -19.19
C SER A 263 2.21 0.45 -19.83
N GLU A 264 2.64 1.51 -20.51
CA GLU A 264 4.00 1.66 -21.05
C GLU A 264 5.02 2.14 -20.01
N GLY A 265 4.59 2.73 -18.90
CA GLY A 265 5.45 3.29 -17.85
C GLY A 265 6.01 4.68 -18.17
N GLU A 266 5.31 5.48 -18.98
CA GLU A 266 5.66 6.86 -19.34
C GLU A 266 5.35 7.85 -18.20
N LEU A 267 5.97 7.62 -17.04
CA LEU A 267 5.77 8.40 -15.82
C LEU A 267 6.58 9.72 -15.86
N THR A 268 6.00 10.79 -15.34
CA THR A 268 6.70 12.06 -15.09
C THR A 268 7.79 11.85 -14.02
N PRO A 269 9.06 12.25 -14.23
CA PRO A 269 10.12 12.07 -13.23
C PRO A 269 9.86 12.88 -11.95
N ALA A 270 9.96 12.27 -10.77
CA ALA A 270 9.70 12.93 -9.48
C ALA A 270 10.54 14.21 -9.28
N LEU A 271 11.83 14.18 -9.65
CA LEU A 271 12.74 15.33 -9.58
C LEU A 271 12.33 16.53 -10.45
N SER A 272 11.57 16.32 -11.53
CA SER A 272 11.07 17.44 -12.36
C SER A 272 9.90 18.19 -11.74
N LEU A 273 9.26 17.63 -10.70
CA LEU A 273 8.18 18.26 -9.93
C LEU A 273 8.63 18.68 -8.53
N ASN A 274 9.51 17.89 -7.89
CA ASN A 274 10.14 18.23 -6.62
C ASN A 274 11.66 17.97 -6.67
N PRO A 275 12.46 18.99 -7.05
CA PRO A 275 13.93 18.91 -7.07
C PRO A 275 14.58 18.77 -5.68
N THR A 276 13.82 18.80 -4.58
CA THR A 276 14.34 18.68 -3.20
C THR A 276 14.27 17.26 -2.64
N LEU A 277 13.79 16.29 -3.42
CA LEU A 277 13.82 14.88 -3.05
C LEU A 277 15.25 14.33 -3.07
N ASP A 278 15.59 13.56 -2.04
CA ASP A 278 16.88 12.86 -1.96
C ASP A 278 16.93 11.62 -2.88
N SER A 279 18.15 11.20 -3.19
CA SER A 279 18.47 10.04 -4.02
C SER A 279 17.82 8.74 -3.54
N ASP A 280 17.66 8.60 -2.23
CA ASP A 280 17.30 7.33 -1.62
C ASP A 280 15.78 7.14 -1.71
N LEU A 281 15.02 8.20 -1.37
CA LEU A 281 13.57 8.25 -1.60
C LEU A 281 13.21 8.20 -3.09
N GLN A 282 14.02 8.82 -3.96
CA GLN A 282 13.87 8.67 -5.41
C GLN A 282 14.05 7.21 -5.85
N GLY A 283 15.07 6.51 -5.33
CA GLY A 283 15.30 5.09 -5.60
C GLY A 283 14.15 4.20 -5.14
N ILE A 284 13.61 4.46 -3.94
CA ILE A 284 12.43 3.75 -3.40
C ILE A 284 11.20 3.98 -4.30
N LEU A 285 10.93 5.22 -4.72
CA LEU A 285 9.86 5.52 -5.68
C LEU A 285 10.06 4.81 -7.01
N GLN A 286 11.28 4.82 -7.57
CA GLN A 286 11.59 4.20 -8.86
C GLN A 286 11.42 2.68 -8.85
N LEU A 287 11.76 2.02 -7.74
CA LEU A 287 11.51 0.58 -7.55
C LEU A 287 10.01 0.30 -7.38
N ALA A 288 9.31 1.04 -6.51
CA ALA A 288 7.87 0.85 -6.32
C ALA A 288 7.06 1.06 -7.61
N LEU A 289 7.46 2.03 -8.44
CA LEU A 289 6.80 2.39 -9.71
C LEU A 289 7.33 1.64 -10.95
N GLY A 290 8.13 0.57 -10.78
CA GLY A 290 8.68 -0.19 -11.91
C GLY A 290 7.59 -0.79 -12.82
N THR A 291 7.68 -0.60 -14.14
CA THR A 291 6.62 -1.02 -15.09
C THR A 291 6.31 -2.51 -15.00
N SER A 292 7.34 -3.36 -14.98
CA SER A 292 7.21 -4.79 -14.64
C SER A 292 7.19 -4.97 -13.13
N ARG A 293 6.19 -5.71 -12.63
CA ARG A 293 6.05 -6.13 -11.23
C ARG A 293 7.24 -6.89 -10.67
N ASP A 294 8.03 -7.54 -11.52
CA ASP A 294 9.24 -8.29 -11.14
C ASP A 294 10.46 -7.37 -10.92
N LYS A 295 10.32 -6.07 -11.21
CA LYS A 295 11.28 -5.01 -10.89
C LYS A 295 10.87 -4.16 -9.67
N ARG A 296 9.76 -4.51 -9.01
CA ARG A 296 9.26 -3.84 -7.80
C ARG A 296 9.71 -4.57 -6.53
N TYR A 297 9.43 -3.96 -5.38
CA TYR A 297 9.45 -4.67 -4.10
C TYR A 297 8.51 -5.89 -4.16
N LEU A 298 8.98 -7.03 -3.68
CA LEU A 298 8.26 -8.32 -3.76
C LEU A 298 6.98 -8.35 -2.91
N SER A 299 6.91 -7.53 -1.86
CA SER A 299 5.78 -7.42 -0.93
C SER A 299 5.62 -5.98 -0.44
N ALA A 300 4.47 -5.65 0.16
CA ALA A 300 4.26 -4.38 0.85
C ALA A 300 5.22 -4.21 2.05
N GLU A 301 5.59 -5.29 2.74
CA GLU A 301 6.60 -5.30 3.81
C GLU A 301 8.00 -4.92 3.28
N ALA A 302 8.41 -5.42 2.12
CA ALA A 302 9.71 -5.06 1.54
C ALA A 302 9.80 -3.55 1.20
N LEU A 303 8.69 -2.94 0.78
CA LEU A 303 8.57 -1.48 0.63
C LEU A 303 8.53 -0.77 2.00
N GLN A 304 7.78 -1.32 2.98
CA GLN A 304 7.70 -0.79 4.34
C GLN A 304 9.07 -0.71 5.00
N GLN A 305 9.90 -1.74 4.88
CA GLN A 305 11.25 -1.74 5.47
C GLN A 305 12.13 -0.67 4.82
N ALA A 306 12.16 -0.57 3.48
CA ALA A 306 12.96 0.45 2.79
C ALA A 306 12.53 1.89 3.16
N LEU A 307 11.22 2.13 3.32
CA LEU A 307 10.68 3.39 3.82
C LEU A 307 11.03 3.64 5.30
N SER A 308 11.19 2.58 6.10
CA SER A 308 11.53 2.64 7.52
C SER A 308 13.02 2.93 7.71
N ASP A 309 13.87 2.30 6.91
CA ASP A 309 15.32 2.53 6.85
C ASP A 309 15.60 3.99 6.46
N TRP A 310 14.88 4.49 5.43
CA TRP A 310 14.92 5.90 5.05
C TRP A 310 14.50 6.83 6.19
N MET A 311 13.41 6.53 6.89
CA MET A 311 12.93 7.35 8.01
C MET A 311 13.95 7.41 9.14
N GLY A 312 14.55 6.26 9.50
CA GLY A 312 15.59 6.17 10.52
C GLY A 312 16.84 6.98 10.18
N PHE A 313 17.27 6.98 8.91
CA PHE A 313 18.47 7.70 8.49
C PHE A 313 18.23 9.19 8.23
N ARG A 314 17.14 9.56 7.53
CA ARG A 314 16.86 10.94 7.11
C ARG A 314 16.03 11.75 8.11
N ALA A 315 15.30 11.11 9.01
CA ALA A 315 14.44 11.77 10.00
C ALA A 315 14.40 11.06 11.38
N PRO A 316 15.56 10.73 12.01
CA PRO A 316 15.62 9.95 13.27
C PRO A 316 14.91 10.59 14.49
N ARG A 317 14.58 11.88 14.42
CA ARG A 317 13.83 12.61 15.47
C ARG A 317 12.43 13.02 15.00
N PHE A 318 11.84 12.33 14.02
CA PHE A 318 10.49 12.62 13.57
C PHE A 318 9.46 12.32 14.67
N PRO A 319 8.63 13.29 15.11
CA PRO A 319 7.70 13.05 16.22
C PRO A 319 6.65 12.01 15.86
N ALA A 320 6.41 11.03 16.74
CA ALA A 320 5.37 10.02 16.53
C ALA A 320 3.96 10.64 16.37
N ASN A 321 3.72 11.79 17.02
CA ASN A 321 2.51 12.59 16.94
C ASN A 321 2.52 13.64 15.80
N ALA A 322 3.52 13.67 14.93
CA ALA A 322 3.59 14.66 13.83
C ALA A 322 2.39 14.57 12.88
N ARG A 323 1.84 13.36 12.64
CA ARG A 323 0.62 13.17 11.85
C ARG A 323 -0.61 13.80 12.53
N LYS A 324 -0.75 13.63 13.86
CA LYS A 324 -1.77 14.32 14.69
C LYS A 324 -1.65 15.84 14.60
N HIS A 325 -0.43 16.38 14.77
CA HIS A 325 -0.19 17.82 14.68
C HIS A 325 -0.45 18.37 13.27
N PHE A 326 -0.14 17.59 12.23
CA PHE A 326 -0.45 17.95 10.84
C PHE A 326 -1.96 18.01 10.59
N MET A 327 -2.72 16.98 11.02
CA MET A 327 -4.19 16.96 10.92
C MET A 327 -4.83 18.09 11.74
N SER A 328 -4.34 18.32 12.96
CA SER A 328 -4.75 19.43 13.83
C SER A 328 -4.57 20.80 13.16
N TRP A 329 -3.44 21.00 12.48
CA TRP A 329 -3.12 22.23 11.77
C TRP A 329 -3.94 22.41 10.48
N LEU A 330 -4.18 21.33 9.72
CA LEU A 330 -5.01 21.37 8.52
C LEU A 330 -6.46 21.74 8.85
N PHE A 331 -7.06 21.06 9.82
CA PHE A 331 -8.50 21.10 10.12
C PHE A 331 -8.84 21.84 11.42
N GLN A 332 -7.98 22.79 11.84
CA GLN A 332 -8.11 23.54 13.09
C GLN A 332 -9.50 24.19 13.28
N GLU A 333 -10.07 24.76 12.22
CA GLU A 333 -11.40 25.40 12.23
C GLU A 333 -12.52 24.36 12.49
N GLU A 334 -12.45 23.21 11.82
CA GLU A 334 -13.40 22.10 11.93
C GLU A 334 -13.34 21.46 13.33
N LEU A 335 -12.13 21.22 13.85
CA LEU A 335 -11.89 20.77 15.21
C LEU A 335 -12.39 21.78 16.26
N THR A 336 -12.22 23.08 16.02
CA THR A 336 -12.72 24.14 16.91
C THR A 336 -14.25 24.19 16.91
N ALA A 337 -14.91 24.05 15.75
CA ALA A 337 -16.36 23.94 15.64
C ALA A 337 -16.90 22.69 16.39
N MET A 338 -16.17 21.58 16.36
CA MET A 338 -16.45 20.37 17.16
C MET A 338 -16.07 20.49 18.65
N LYS A 339 -15.69 21.69 19.14
CA LYS A 339 -15.23 21.96 20.52
C LYS A 339 -13.98 21.17 20.95
N ARG A 340 -13.17 20.75 19.97
CA ARG A 340 -11.91 20.00 20.12
C ARG A 340 -10.71 20.87 19.71
N ALA A 341 -10.67 22.13 20.13
CA ALA A 341 -9.65 23.09 19.73
C ALA A 341 -8.23 22.54 20.00
N PRO A 342 -7.40 22.28 18.97
CA PRO A 342 -6.18 21.49 19.15
C PRO A 342 -4.97 22.36 19.50
N THR A 343 -4.21 21.95 20.53
CA THR A 343 -2.90 22.54 20.83
C THR A 343 -1.86 22.02 19.85
N ILE A 344 -1.37 22.89 18.97
CA ILE A 344 -0.29 22.57 18.01
C ILE A 344 1.02 23.14 18.56
N PRO A 345 2.08 22.33 18.78
CA PRO A 345 3.36 22.82 19.32
C PRO A 345 4.02 23.87 18.43
N SER A 346 4.65 24.87 19.05
CA SER A 346 5.49 25.90 18.41
C SER A 346 6.50 25.29 17.44
N ASP A 347 7.14 24.21 17.86
CA ASP A 347 8.27 23.60 17.18
C ASP A 347 7.81 22.88 15.90
N PHE A 348 6.60 22.32 15.93
CA PHE A 348 5.95 21.76 14.74
C PHE A 348 5.54 22.87 13.75
N LEU A 349 5.05 24.01 14.24
CA LEU A 349 4.74 25.16 13.39
C LEU A 349 6.01 25.74 12.74
N ALA A 350 7.12 25.85 13.49
CA ALA A 350 8.42 26.27 12.96
C ALA A 350 8.98 25.27 11.93
N GLN A 351 8.88 23.95 12.21
CA GLN A 351 9.23 22.90 11.27
C GLN A 351 8.40 23.02 9.97
N LEU A 352 7.10 23.27 10.08
CA LEU A 352 6.21 23.45 8.94
C LEU A 352 6.48 24.72 8.12
N GLN A 353 6.84 25.83 8.77
CA GLN A 353 7.33 27.03 8.09
C GLN A 353 8.62 26.72 7.29
N SER A 354 9.54 25.95 7.87
CA SER A 354 10.78 25.56 7.18
C SER A 354 10.54 24.64 5.96
N TRP A 355 9.46 23.86 5.94
CA TRP A 355 9.06 23.08 4.75
C TRP A 355 8.43 23.97 3.67
N ARG A 356 7.53 24.89 4.05
CA ARG A 356 6.96 25.89 3.14
C ARG A 356 8.04 26.73 2.46
N GLY A 357 9.00 27.26 3.23
CA GLY A 357 10.08 28.11 2.71
C GLY A 357 10.97 27.40 1.67
N ARG A 358 11.19 26.09 1.80
CA ARG A 358 11.98 25.30 0.84
C ARG A 358 11.25 24.99 -0.46
N SER A 359 9.91 25.01 -0.47
CA SER A 359 9.13 24.90 -1.72
C SER A 359 9.01 26.23 -2.48
N ALA A 360 9.37 27.36 -1.87
CA ALA A 360 9.19 28.70 -2.42
C ALA A 360 10.37 29.17 -3.30
N ALA A 361 10.93 28.28 -4.13
CA ALA A 361 11.82 28.70 -5.20
C ALA A 361 11.00 29.43 -6.29
N PRO A 362 11.42 30.62 -6.76
CA PRO A 362 10.67 31.34 -7.78
C PRO A 362 10.69 30.58 -9.11
N ALA A 363 9.53 30.43 -9.74
CA ALA A 363 9.44 29.90 -11.09
C ALA A 363 10.27 30.76 -12.06
N PRO A 364 10.97 30.17 -13.04
CA PRO A 364 11.75 30.94 -14.01
C PRO A 364 10.81 31.86 -14.80
N ALA A 365 10.97 33.17 -14.63
CA ALA A 365 10.09 34.16 -15.24
C ALA A 365 10.11 34.02 -16.76
N SER A 366 8.96 33.64 -17.35
CA SER A 366 8.75 33.67 -18.78
C SER A 366 8.98 35.10 -19.28
N ARG A 367 9.87 35.28 -20.25
CA ARG A 367 10.18 36.59 -20.84
C ARG A 367 9.01 37.06 -21.71
N GLY A 368 7.94 37.52 -21.08
CA GLY A 368 6.84 38.24 -21.71
C GLY A 368 7.34 39.59 -22.23
N MET A 369 7.20 39.83 -23.53
CA MET A 369 7.68 41.04 -24.17
C MET A 369 6.63 42.16 -24.09
N THR A 370 6.79 43.06 -23.12
CA THR A 370 6.06 44.34 -23.06
C THR A 370 6.94 45.47 -22.52
N THR A 371 7.53 46.27 -23.40
CA THR A 371 8.09 47.60 -23.07
C THR A 371 7.13 48.69 -23.53
N PRO A 372 6.61 49.57 -22.66
CA PRO A 372 5.78 50.70 -23.08
C PRO A 372 6.63 51.75 -23.81
N MET A 373 6.10 52.26 -24.92
CA MET A 373 6.81 53.18 -25.82
C MET A 373 6.63 54.64 -25.39
N SER A 374 7.72 55.42 -25.35
CA SER A 374 7.69 56.88 -25.16
C SER A 374 8.12 57.60 -26.45
N PRO A 375 7.54 58.78 -26.78
CA PRO A 375 7.74 59.42 -28.07
C PRO A 375 9.08 60.19 -28.15
N PRO A 376 9.83 60.09 -29.26
CA PRO A 376 11.04 60.88 -29.48
C PRO A 376 10.72 62.31 -29.97
N ARG A 377 11.55 63.29 -29.58
CA ARG A 377 11.59 64.61 -30.23
C ARG A 377 12.39 64.54 -31.54
N ALA A 378 12.00 65.37 -32.51
CA ALA A 378 12.65 65.46 -33.81
C ALA A 378 13.77 66.51 -33.84
N PHE A 379 14.80 66.28 -34.67
CA PHE A 379 15.36 67.20 -35.69
C PHE A 379 16.45 66.45 -36.52
N PRO A 380 16.94 66.95 -37.68
CA PRO A 380 17.08 66.10 -38.86
C PRO A 380 18.46 66.13 -39.54
N LEU A 381 18.62 65.35 -40.63
CA LEU A 381 19.12 65.74 -41.97
C LEU A 381 19.45 64.47 -42.79
N GLY A 382 19.39 64.54 -44.14
CA GLY A 382 19.85 63.45 -45.03
C GLY A 382 18.84 62.89 -46.04
N ARG A 383 18.66 63.59 -47.17
CA ARG A 383 18.20 63.08 -48.49
C ARG A 383 19.37 63.28 -49.49
N PRO A 384 19.37 62.76 -50.74
CA PRO A 384 18.38 61.95 -51.49
C PRO A 384 18.79 60.44 -51.58
N ALA A 385 18.03 59.45 -52.05
CA ALA A 385 16.99 59.30 -53.11
C ALA A 385 17.53 58.95 -54.52
N LEU A 386 16.65 58.37 -55.37
CA LEU A 386 16.90 57.59 -56.62
C LEU A 386 17.29 56.12 -56.36
N GLY A 387 16.81 55.12 -57.13
CA GLY A 387 15.84 55.13 -58.23
C GLY A 387 15.21 53.74 -58.48
N ALA A 388 14.18 53.65 -59.33
CA ALA A 388 13.44 52.42 -59.61
C ALA A 388 13.84 51.77 -60.96
N GLY A 389 13.57 50.47 -61.14
CA GLY A 389 13.80 49.78 -62.42
C GLY A 389 13.36 48.31 -62.42
N ASN A 390 12.41 47.96 -63.30
CA ASN A 390 11.87 46.60 -63.48
C ASN A 390 12.81 45.69 -64.29
N ALA A 391 12.67 44.35 -64.18
CA ALA A 391 12.10 43.49 -65.24
C ALA A 391 12.62 42.02 -65.28
N ALA A 392 11.68 41.08 -65.42
CA ALA A 392 11.71 39.80 -66.15
C ALA A 392 12.77 38.70 -65.87
N ALA A 393 12.43 37.48 -66.29
CA ALA A 393 13.19 36.22 -66.18
C ALA A 393 13.73 35.79 -67.59
N PRO A 394 14.26 34.57 -67.90
CA PRO A 394 14.03 33.24 -67.28
C PRO A 394 15.26 32.28 -67.22
N THR A 395 14.96 30.96 -67.12
CA THR A 395 15.76 29.73 -67.34
C THR A 395 16.85 29.29 -66.33
N ALA A 396 16.60 28.17 -65.63
CA ALA A 396 17.30 26.87 -65.80
C ALA A 396 16.84 25.85 -64.73
N GLU A 397 16.77 24.56 -65.06
CA GLU A 397 16.28 23.51 -64.16
C GLU A 397 17.39 22.86 -63.31
N THR A 398 17.09 22.49 -62.06
CA THR A 398 17.84 21.47 -61.29
C THR A 398 16.93 20.86 -60.21
N PRO A 399 16.81 19.52 -60.10
CA PRO A 399 15.89 18.88 -59.16
C PRO A 399 16.36 18.96 -57.68
N PRO A 400 15.42 18.95 -56.71
CA PRO A 400 15.73 19.18 -55.30
C PRO A 400 16.42 17.99 -54.61
N ARG A 401 17.30 18.30 -53.64
CA ARG A 401 18.03 17.30 -52.84
C ARG A 401 17.10 16.58 -51.86
N ALA A 402 16.87 15.29 -52.08
CA ALA A 402 16.13 14.43 -51.16
C ALA A 402 16.89 14.18 -49.84
N SER A 403 16.13 13.98 -48.75
CA SER A 403 16.66 13.84 -47.38
C SER A 403 17.55 12.59 -47.17
N MET A 404 18.65 12.74 -46.42
CA MET A 404 19.54 11.63 -46.05
C MET A 404 18.93 10.73 -44.95
N ARG A 405 17.92 9.92 -45.30
CA ARG A 405 17.18 9.03 -44.38
C ARG A 405 17.16 7.56 -44.86
N SER A 406 18.29 7.02 -45.34
CA SER A 406 18.31 5.71 -46.04
C SER A 406 19.43 4.71 -45.68
N ARG A 407 20.26 4.92 -44.64
CA ARG A 407 21.36 3.97 -44.28
C ARG A 407 21.18 3.15 -42.99
N PHE A 408 20.03 3.21 -42.32
CA PHE A 408 19.77 2.43 -41.08
C PHE A 408 18.54 1.50 -41.11
N ARG A 409 17.95 1.21 -42.28
CA ARG A 409 16.83 0.24 -42.42
C ARG A 409 17.21 -1.16 -42.94
N ALA A 410 18.43 -1.37 -43.42
CA ALA A 410 18.83 -2.60 -44.10
C ALA A 410 19.17 -3.81 -43.19
N ARG A 411 19.35 -3.63 -41.87
CA ARG A 411 19.75 -4.72 -40.95
C ARG A 411 18.66 -5.23 -40.00
N LEU A 412 17.53 -4.52 -39.85
CA LEU A 412 16.48 -4.92 -38.88
C LEU A 412 15.44 -5.89 -39.47
N LEU A 413 15.18 -5.82 -40.78
CA LEU A 413 14.13 -6.61 -41.46
C LEU A 413 14.47 -8.10 -41.67
N ARG A 414 15.72 -8.55 -41.45
CA ARG A 414 16.07 -9.98 -41.53
C ARG A 414 15.75 -10.78 -40.26
N ARG A 415 15.56 -10.15 -39.10
CA ARG A 415 15.23 -10.87 -37.85
C ARG A 415 13.72 -11.14 -37.68
N SER A 416 12.86 -10.27 -38.19
CA SER A 416 11.40 -10.43 -38.09
C SER A 416 10.85 -11.56 -38.98
N ALA A 417 11.48 -11.86 -40.11
CA ALA A 417 11.08 -12.97 -40.98
C ALA A 417 11.27 -14.34 -40.31
N VAL A 418 12.41 -14.56 -39.65
CA VAL A 418 12.74 -15.83 -38.97
C VAL A 418 11.78 -16.10 -37.81
N VAL A 419 11.53 -15.11 -36.95
CA VAL A 419 10.60 -15.26 -35.81
C VAL A 419 9.17 -15.54 -36.27
N LYS A 420 8.69 -14.88 -37.33
CA LYS A 420 7.37 -15.16 -37.92
C LYS A 420 7.29 -16.57 -38.53
N GLY A 421 8.35 -17.02 -39.20
CA GLY A 421 8.43 -18.37 -39.75
C GLY A 421 8.38 -19.45 -38.67
N VAL A 422 9.14 -19.30 -37.58
CA VAL A 422 9.12 -20.23 -36.44
C VAL A 422 7.76 -20.26 -35.76
N LEU A 423 7.11 -19.10 -35.56
CA LEU A 423 5.79 -19.05 -34.93
C LEU A 423 4.71 -19.69 -35.83
N ALA A 424 4.75 -19.47 -37.14
CA ALA A 424 3.84 -20.11 -38.08
C ALA A 424 4.04 -21.63 -38.14
N ALA A 425 5.30 -22.11 -38.13
CA ALA A 425 5.60 -23.54 -38.05
C ALA A 425 5.04 -24.16 -36.76
N LEU A 426 5.23 -23.50 -35.61
CA LEU A 426 4.69 -23.96 -34.32
C LEU A 426 3.17 -24.09 -34.33
N VAL A 427 2.45 -23.10 -34.90
CA VAL A 427 0.98 -23.15 -35.03
C VAL A 427 0.54 -24.31 -35.93
N VAL A 428 1.22 -24.53 -37.06
CA VAL A 428 0.94 -25.67 -37.96
C VAL A 428 1.23 -27.01 -37.27
N THR A 429 2.32 -27.12 -36.49
CA THR A 429 2.63 -28.34 -35.73
C THR A 429 1.59 -28.62 -34.64
N VAL A 430 1.15 -27.60 -33.89
CA VAL A 430 0.10 -27.77 -32.86
C VAL A 430 -1.24 -28.15 -33.50
N LEU A 431 -1.64 -27.51 -34.60
CA LEU A 431 -2.84 -27.89 -35.35
C LEU A 431 -2.75 -29.31 -35.91
N GLY A 432 -1.56 -29.73 -36.37
CA GLY A 432 -1.30 -31.11 -36.80
C GLY A 432 -1.43 -32.13 -35.67
N ILE A 433 -0.94 -31.82 -34.47
CA ILE A 433 -1.06 -32.68 -33.28
C ILE A 433 -2.52 -32.78 -32.81
N VAL A 434 -3.26 -31.67 -32.79
CA VAL A 434 -4.70 -31.66 -32.43
C VAL A 434 -5.52 -32.39 -33.49
N GLY A 435 -5.24 -32.19 -34.78
CA GLY A 435 -5.91 -32.88 -35.87
C GLY A 435 -5.64 -34.39 -35.89
N THR A 436 -4.41 -34.82 -35.63
CA THR A 436 -4.04 -36.25 -35.61
C THR A 436 -4.57 -36.98 -34.37
N THR A 437 -4.59 -36.35 -33.20
CA THR A 437 -5.23 -36.92 -32.01
C THR A 437 -6.75 -37.02 -32.17
N ALA A 438 -7.42 -36.00 -32.71
CA ALA A 438 -8.84 -36.06 -33.06
C ALA A 438 -9.13 -37.18 -34.08
N PHE A 439 -8.31 -37.30 -35.13
CA PHE A 439 -8.46 -38.35 -36.15
C PHE A 439 -8.31 -39.76 -35.57
N TRP A 440 -7.32 -40.00 -34.69
CA TRP A 440 -7.14 -41.28 -34.01
C TRP A 440 -8.30 -41.61 -33.07
N VAL A 441 -8.78 -40.65 -32.27
CA VAL A 441 -9.95 -40.82 -31.40
C VAL A 441 -11.21 -41.15 -32.21
N SER A 442 -11.36 -40.58 -33.42
CA SER A 442 -12.46 -40.90 -34.34
C SER A 442 -12.33 -42.24 -35.07
N HIS A 443 -11.12 -42.79 -35.26
CA HIS A 443 -10.89 -44.03 -36.03
C HIS A 443 -10.58 -45.27 -35.20
N ALA A 444 -10.31 -45.14 -33.88
CA ALA A 444 -10.13 -46.27 -32.98
C ALA A 444 -11.42 -47.11 -32.75
N GLY A 445 -12.58 -46.68 -33.26
CA GLY A 445 -13.89 -47.28 -33.04
C GLY A 445 -14.38 -48.28 -34.10
N ALA A 446 -13.50 -49.00 -34.82
CA ALA A 446 -13.93 -49.84 -35.94
C ALA A 446 -13.11 -51.14 -36.19
N HIS A 447 -13.24 -52.14 -35.31
CA HIS A 447 -13.13 -53.55 -35.72
C HIS A 447 -14.47 -54.27 -35.42
N ARG A 448 -14.98 -55.02 -36.40
CA ARG A 448 -16.32 -55.64 -36.40
C ARG A 448 -16.28 -57.15 -36.17
N VAL A 449 -17.40 -57.70 -35.66
CA VAL A 449 -18.05 -59.01 -35.93
C VAL A 449 -18.92 -59.34 -34.71
N ALA A 450 -20.19 -59.77 -34.76
CA ALA A 450 -21.29 -59.75 -35.74
C ALA A 450 -22.61 -60.03 -34.93
N THR A 451 -23.86 -60.17 -35.41
CA THR A 451 -24.46 -60.34 -36.76
C THR A 451 -25.97 -59.94 -36.71
N ALA A 452 -26.60 -59.82 -37.88
CA ALA A 452 -28.06 -59.97 -38.14
C ALA A 452 -29.07 -58.86 -37.72
N SER A 453 -30.17 -58.85 -38.47
CA SER A 453 -31.43 -58.07 -38.37
C SER A 453 -32.58 -59.10 -38.11
N PRO A 454 -33.90 -58.77 -37.99
CA PRO A 454 -34.59 -57.49 -38.19
C PRO A 454 -35.81 -57.18 -37.26
N ALA A 455 -36.54 -56.10 -37.59
CA ALA A 455 -38.01 -55.94 -37.46
C ALA A 455 -38.65 -55.72 -36.05
N PRO A 456 -39.91 -55.21 -35.98
CA PRO A 456 -40.50 -54.68 -34.74
C PRO A 456 -41.50 -55.60 -34.01
N ALA A 457 -42.04 -55.09 -32.90
CA ALA A 457 -42.85 -55.78 -31.90
C ALA A 457 -44.22 -56.34 -32.37
N PRO A 458 -44.77 -57.27 -31.56
CA PRO A 458 -46.08 -57.04 -30.95
C PRO A 458 -46.05 -57.22 -29.41
N GLY A 459 -47.15 -56.85 -28.74
CA GLY A 459 -47.37 -57.10 -27.30
C GLY A 459 -48.76 -57.68 -27.03
N THR A 460 -49.01 -58.15 -25.81
CA THR A 460 -50.27 -58.84 -25.46
C THR A 460 -50.67 -58.66 -23.98
N THR A 461 -51.92 -58.21 -23.77
CA THR A 461 -52.88 -58.58 -22.69
C THR A 461 -52.41 -58.65 -21.21
N ALA A 462 -52.93 -57.81 -20.30
CA ALA A 462 -54.24 -57.90 -19.60
C ALA A 462 -54.25 -58.93 -18.43
N THR A 463 -55.06 -58.88 -17.36
CA THR A 463 -56.24 -58.09 -16.90
C THR A 463 -56.31 -58.21 -15.33
N ALA A 464 -57.15 -57.59 -14.49
CA ALA A 464 -58.29 -56.66 -14.59
C ALA A 464 -58.51 -55.90 -13.24
N GLY A 465 -59.27 -54.79 -13.26
CA GLY A 465 -59.92 -54.17 -12.08
C GLY A 465 -59.04 -53.26 -11.20
N GLY A 466 -59.59 -52.29 -10.45
CA GLY A 466 -60.98 -51.79 -10.47
C GLY A 466 -61.31 -50.83 -9.31
N SER A 467 -61.87 -49.65 -9.63
CA SER A 467 -62.56 -48.68 -8.75
C SER A 467 -61.78 -47.99 -7.60
N ALA A 468 -62.04 -46.69 -7.45
CA ALA A 468 -61.74 -45.83 -6.29
C ALA A 468 -63.10 -45.33 -5.69
N PRO A 469 -63.21 -44.29 -4.83
CA PRO A 469 -62.25 -43.59 -3.96
C PRO A 469 -62.74 -43.39 -2.48
N ALA A 470 -61.88 -42.94 -1.54
CA ALA A 470 -62.32 -42.34 -0.24
C ALA A 470 -61.23 -41.54 0.53
N GLN A 471 -61.68 -40.59 1.36
CA GLN A 471 -60.99 -39.86 2.47
C GLN A 471 -62.07 -39.49 3.53
N PRO A 472 -61.78 -38.96 4.76
CA PRO A 472 -60.51 -38.79 5.48
C PRO A 472 -60.39 -39.79 6.67
N PRO A 473 -60.62 -39.56 8.01
CA PRO A 473 -60.92 -38.37 8.84
C PRO A 473 -59.79 -38.00 9.85
N THR A 474 -60.08 -37.82 11.16
CA THR A 474 -59.28 -37.03 12.15
C THR A 474 -59.39 -37.55 13.61
N MET A 475 -58.45 -37.16 14.50
CA MET A 475 -58.55 -36.91 15.98
C MET A 475 -57.72 -37.74 17.00
N THR A 476 -57.25 -37.01 18.03
CA THR A 476 -56.64 -37.37 19.36
C THR A 476 -57.72 -37.70 20.43
N PRO A 477 -57.47 -38.03 21.74
CA PRO A 477 -56.33 -37.71 22.64
C PRO A 477 -55.93 -38.72 23.76
N ALA A 478 -55.16 -38.26 24.77
CA ALA A 478 -55.04 -38.76 26.18
C ALA A 478 -54.27 -40.09 26.44
N ARG A 479 -53.70 -40.41 27.63
CA ARG A 479 -53.30 -39.70 28.89
C ARG A 479 -52.60 -40.70 29.84
N ALA A 480 -51.51 -40.35 30.56
CA ALA A 480 -51.20 -40.76 31.96
C ALA A 480 -49.76 -40.40 32.43
N GLU A 481 -49.64 -40.14 33.73
CA GLU A 481 -48.43 -40.02 34.59
C GLU A 481 -48.64 -40.99 35.81
N PRO A 482 -47.71 -41.26 36.78
CA PRO A 482 -46.81 -40.27 37.44
C PRO A 482 -45.42 -40.75 38.01
N SER A 483 -44.61 -39.78 38.47
CA SER A 483 -43.53 -39.88 39.50
C SER A 483 -42.22 -40.65 39.12
N VAL A 484 -41.02 -40.46 39.72
CA VAL A 484 -40.62 -39.93 41.06
C VAL A 484 -39.27 -39.15 41.04
N SER A 485 -39.21 -37.95 41.67
CA SER A 485 -38.09 -37.24 42.36
C SER A 485 -36.69 -36.91 41.73
N ALA A 486 -36.08 -35.82 42.26
CA ALA A 486 -34.69 -35.29 42.17
C ALA A 486 -34.15 -34.83 40.78
N ALA A 487 -33.66 -33.60 40.53
CA ALA A 487 -32.91 -32.56 41.30
C ALA A 487 -31.40 -32.89 41.45
N THR A 488 -30.40 -32.03 41.15
CA THR A 488 -30.37 -30.60 40.76
C THR A 488 -29.17 -30.30 39.82
N SER A 489 -29.22 -29.25 38.99
CA SER A 489 -28.13 -28.84 38.08
C SER A 489 -27.17 -27.78 38.65
N ALA A 490 -25.88 -28.10 38.72
CA ALA A 490 -24.72 -27.20 38.86
C ALA A 490 -23.44 -27.94 38.36
N GLY A 491 -22.34 -27.32 37.95
CA GLY A 491 -22.07 -25.87 37.82
C GLY A 491 -20.67 -25.47 38.31
N LEU A 492 -19.61 -25.76 37.53
CA LEU A 492 -18.23 -25.27 37.76
C LEU A 492 -17.48 -25.34 36.40
N GLN A 493 -17.04 -24.23 35.78
CA GLN A 493 -15.91 -23.36 36.12
C GLN A 493 -14.55 -24.08 36.17
N ALA A 494 -13.67 -23.74 35.22
CA ALA A 494 -12.27 -24.14 35.22
C ALA A 494 -11.49 -23.34 36.29
N ARG A 495 -10.58 -24.02 36.99
CA ARG A 495 -9.87 -23.46 38.15
C ARG A 495 -8.40 -23.19 37.82
N LEU A 496 -7.96 -21.95 38.01
CA LEU A 496 -6.55 -21.57 37.96
C LEU A 496 -5.80 -22.25 39.11
N VAL A 497 -4.54 -22.64 38.91
CA VAL A 497 -3.64 -23.13 39.96
C VAL A 497 -2.44 -22.20 40.08
N VAL A 498 -2.26 -21.64 41.27
CA VAL A 498 -1.04 -20.94 41.72
C VAL A 498 -0.69 -21.54 43.08
N GLY A 499 0.60 -21.78 43.35
CA GLY A 499 1.08 -22.27 44.63
C GLY A 499 1.30 -21.13 45.63
N ASP A 500 0.94 -21.38 46.90
CA ASP A 500 0.99 -20.41 48.00
C ASP A 500 2.37 -20.19 48.62
N ALA A 501 2.43 -19.13 49.45
CA ALA A 501 3.20 -18.94 50.69
C ALA A 501 4.25 -17.81 50.69
N SER A 502 4.41 -17.02 51.76
CA SER A 502 3.52 -16.72 52.91
C SER A 502 4.12 -15.58 53.75
N SER A 503 3.30 -14.66 54.29
CA SER A 503 3.40 -14.19 55.70
C SER A 503 2.42 -13.05 56.07
N THR A 504 1.50 -13.35 57.00
CA THR A 504 1.15 -12.59 58.24
C THR A 504 1.65 -11.14 58.44
N GLN A 505 0.88 -10.19 59.04
CA GLN A 505 -0.54 -10.13 59.46
C GLN A 505 -0.99 -8.64 59.76
N PRO A 506 -2.08 -8.25 60.49
CA PRO A 506 -3.03 -7.28 59.90
C PRO A 506 -3.51 -6.10 60.80
N ARG A 507 -4.56 -5.38 60.32
CA ARG A 507 -5.51 -4.50 61.06
C ARG A 507 -4.94 -3.14 61.55
N ILE A 508 -5.73 -2.11 61.89
CA ILE A 508 -7.17 -1.99 62.25
C ILE A 508 -7.93 -0.97 61.38
N THR A 509 -9.26 -1.12 61.28
CA THR A 509 -10.25 -0.30 60.56
C THR A 509 -10.97 0.75 61.44
N THR A 510 -11.38 1.91 60.88
CA THR A 510 -12.63 2.69 61.13
C THR A 510 -12.49 4.14 60.61
N ALA A 511 -13.52 4.94 60.29
CA ALA A 511 -14.91 4.70 59.83
C ALA A 511 -15.52 6.03 59.31
N SER A 512 -16.71 5.94 58.68
CA SER A 512 -17.64 6.97 58.18
C SER A 512 -17.47 8.47 58.54
N GLY A 513 -17.66 9.34 57.53
CA GLY A 513 -17.94 10.78 57.65
C GLY A 513 -18.60 11.34 56.37
N GLN A 514 -19.48 12.34 56.48
CA GLN A 514 -20.40 12.74 55.39
C GLN A 514 -20.57 14.27 55.29
N MET A 515 -20.70 14.79 54.06
CA MET A 515 -21.19 16.14 53.69
C MET A 515 -20.32 17.36 54.06
N GLY A 516 -20.24 18.38 53.18
CA GLY A 516 -19.64 19.69 53.51
C GLY A 516 -19.24 20.55 52.29
N MET A 517 -20.03 21.58 52.00
CA MET A 517 -19.91 22.47 50.83
C MET A 517 -18.90 23.65 50.98
N ILE A 518 -18.51 24.20 49.81
CA ILE A 518 -18.15 25.60 49.44
C ILE A 518 -16.87 26.33 49.90
N ASP A 519 -16.29 27.00 48.88
CA ASP A 519 -15.56 28.27 48.77
C ASP A 519 -14.19 28.52 49.46
N GLY A 520 -13.26 29.12 48.69
CA GLY A 520 -12.01 29.71 49.19
C GLY A 520 -10.81 29.65 48.23
N ALA A 521 -10.50 30.76 47.56
CA ALA A 521 -9.23 31.04 46.87
C ALA A 521 -8.69 32.40 47.38
N PRO A 522 -7.43 32.86 47.11
CA PRO A 522 -6.45 32.35 46.14
C PRO A 522 -4.95 32.41 46.61
N THR A 523 -4.03 32.47 45.63
CA THR A 523 -2.69 33.14 45.63
C THR A 523 -1.40 32.47 46.12
N SER A 524 -0.34 32.80 45.35
CA SER A 524 1.10 32.77 45.63
C SER A 524 1.93 31.50 45.37
N ALA A 525 3.17 31.75 44.91
CA ALA A 525 4.28 30.86 44.58
C ALA A 525 5.54 31.76 44.44
N PRO A 526 6.75 31.22 44.14
CA PRO A 526 7.39 29.99 44.56
C PRO A 526 8.59 30.31 45.51
N PRO A 527 9.58 29.42 45.67
CA PRO A 527 10.97 29.90 45.68
C PRO A 527 11.93 29.10 44.76
N THR A 528 13.10 29.69 44.51
CA THR A 528 14.18 29.17 43.65
C THR A 528 15.48 28.94 44.42
N GLY A 529 16.33 28.04 43.92
CA GLY A 529 17.76 27.93 44.27
C GLY A 529 18.38 26.73 43.55
N THR A 530 19.27 26.83 42.54
CA THR A 530 20.60 27.48 42.45
C THR A 530 21.67 26.85 43.33
N GLY A 531 22.54 26.04 42.72
CA GLY A 531 23.77 25.52 43.30
C GLY A 531 24.55 24.74 42.24
N SER A 532 25.77 25.19 41.90
CA SER A 532 26.61 24.58 40.87
C SER A 532 28.08 24.57 41.31
N ALA A 533 28.76 23.45 41.13
CA ALA A 533 30.21 23.33 41.28
C ALA A 533 30.73 22.12 40.48
N HIS A 534 31.84 22.31 39.76
CA HIS A 534 32.68 21.22 39.24
C HIS A 534 33.59 20.66 40.35
N VAL A 535 34.08 19.43 40.19
CA VAL A 535 35.54 19.10 40.23
C VAL A 535 35.78 17.62 39.86
N ALA A 536 36.92 17.36 39.23
CA ALA A 536 37.58 16.06 38.99
C ALA A 536 39.06 16.35 38.66
N PRO A 537 39.98 15.38 38.47
CA PRO A 537 39.94 13.93 38.72
C PRO A 537 41.15 13.40 39.54
N ALA A 538 41.18 12.07 39.80
CA ALA A 538 42.40 11.26 40.00
C ALA A 538 42.03 9.80 39.64
N THR A 539 42.64 9.07 38.68
CA THR A 539 44.03 8.61 38.50
C THR A 539 44.52 7.66 39.60
N GLY A 540 44.69 6.38 39.26
CA GLY A 540 45.21 5.33 40.14
C GLY A 540 45.24 3.97 39.45
N GLU A 541 46.33 3.66 38.76
CA GLU A 541 46.57 2.35 38.15
C GLU A 541 47.15 1.37 39.18
N SER A 542 46.79 0.09 39.11
CA SER A 542 47.71 -1.05 39.27
C SER A 542 47.03 -2.37 38.91
N SER A 543 47.73 -3.22 38.17
CA SER A 543 47.37 -4.62 37.90
C SER A 543 48.35 -5.55 38.60
N THR A 544 47.99 -6.84 38.78
CA THR A 544 48.81 -8.03 38.44
C THR A 544 48.26 -9.33 39.05
N HIS A 545 48.18 -10.39 38.22
CA HIS A 545 48.41 -11.83 38.52
C HIS A 545 47.66 -12.55 39.69
N LEU A 546 47.45 -13.88 39.75
CA LEU A 546 47.69 -15.04 38.85
C LEU A 546 46.35 -15.85 38.74
N ALA A 547 45.95 -16.34 37.56
CA ALA A 547 46.18 -17.70 37.03
C ALA A 547 45.66 -18.89 37.89
N GLY A 548 44.70 -19.65 37.33
CA GLY A 548 44.19 -20.93 37.84
C GLY A 548 43.24 -21.61 36.84
N THR A 549 43.44 -22.90 36.56
CA THR A 549 42.66 -23.75 35.63
C THR A 549 41.44 -24.38 36.35
N GLU A 550 40.33 -24.78 35.72
CA GLU A 550 40.22 -25.75 34.61
C GLU A 550 38.82 -25.71 33.93
N SER A 551 38.33 -26.80 33.32
CA SER A 551 37.23 -26.82 32.33
C SER A 551 35.96 -27.58 32.76
N ALA A 552 34.76 -27.06 32.45
CA ALA A 552 33.68 -27.78 31.73
C ALA A 552 32.35 -27.00 31.59
N HIS A 553 31.65 -27.28 30.48
CA HIS A 553 30.26 -26.95 30.08
C HIS A 553 29.28 -26.30 31.08
N ALA A 554 28.87 -25.06 30.77
CA ALA A 554 27.47 -24.60 30.85
C ALA A 554 27.25 -23.43 29.86
N ALA A 555 26.03 -23.26 29.34
CA ALA A 555 25.68 -22.13 28.47
C ALA A 555 25.05 -20.98 29.29
N PRO A 556 25.48 -19.72 29.13
CA PRO A 556 24.80 -18.56 29.71
C PRO A 556 23.57 -18.15 28.87
N ALA A 557 22.57 -17.58 29.53
CA ALA A 557 21.35 -17.08 28.91
C ALA A 557 21.53 -15.72 28.21
N ALA A 558 20.48 -15.22 27.58
CA ALA A 558 20.48 -13.96 26.85
C ALA A 558 20.87 -12.76 27.74
N GLY A 559 21.97 -12.08 27.36
CA GLY A 559 22.35 -10.76 27.85
C GLY A 559 22.13 -9.70 26.76
N GLU A 560 22.00 -8.43 27.18
CA GLU A 560 21.70 -7.31 26.29
C GLU A 560 22.86 -6.98 25.33
N PRO A 561 22.59 -6.63 24.05
CA PRO A 561 23.62 -6.18 23.12
C PRO A 561 24.02 -4.73 23.40
N SER A 562 24.96 -4.52 24.33
CA SER A 562 25.53 -3.20 24.64
C SER A 562 27.03 -3.13 24.38
N THR A 563 27.40 -2.56 23.23
CA THR A 563 28.51 -1.60 23.02
C THR A 563 28.62 -1.27 21.53
N ALA A 564 28.98 -0.03 21.19
CA ALA A 564 29.36 0.32 19.82
C ALA A 564 30.79 -0.19 19.54
N PRO A 565 31.13 -0.63 18.32
CA PRO A 565 32.49 -1.05 18.00
C PRO A 565 33.47 0.10 18.19
N THR A 566 34.54 -0.14 18.95
CA THR A 566 35.56 0.86 19.31
C THR A 566 36.84 0.76 18.47
N SER A 567 36.90 -0.20 17.54
CA SER A 567 38.02 -0.42 16.62
C SER A 567 37.51 -0.65 15.18
N ALA A 568 38.34 -0.31 14.18
CA ALA A 568 38.04 -0.61 12.78
C ALA A 568 38.02 -2.12 12.48
N GLU A 569 38.70 -2.93 13.30
CA GLU A 569 38.67 -4.40 13.23
C GLU A 569 37.32 -4.94 13.70
N ASP A 570 36.73 -4.38 14.76
CA ASP A 570 35.37 -4.71 15.20
C ASP A 570 34.30 -4.25 14.19
N GLU A 571 34.45 -3.07 13.58
CA GLU A 571 33.57 -2.64 12.49
C GLU A 571 33.65 -3.58 11.27
N THR A 572 34.87 -4.03 10.92
CA THR A 572 35.11 -5.01 9.85
C THR A 572 34.47 -6.36 10.18
N ARG A 573 34.68 -6.86 11.40
CA ARG A 573 34.11 -8.13 11.88
C ARG A 573 32.58 -8.09 11.94
N LEU A 574 32.00 -7.02 12.49
CA LEU A 574 30.54 -6.82 12.54
C LEU A 574 29.94 -6.73 11.13
N ALA A 575 30.62 -6.08 10.19
CA ALA A 575 30.18 -6.03 8.78
C ALA A 575 30.27 -7.41 8.10
N MET A 576 31.31 -8.21 8.38
CA MET A 576 31.44 -9.59 7.92
C MET A 576 30.31 -10.49 8.47
N GLU A 577 30.07 -10.45 9.78
CA GLU A 577 29.04 -11.24 10.46
C GLU A 577 27.63 -10.92 9.91
N ASN A 578 27.30 -9.64 9.76
CA ASN A 578 26.04 -9.22 9.14
C ASN A 578 25.94 -9.64 7.66
N GLY A 579 27.01 -9.50 6.87
CA GLY A 579 27.04 -9.93 5.47
C GLY A 579 26.74 -11.43 5.31
N LEU A 580 27.36 -12.27 6.15
CA LEU A 580 27.14 -13.72 6.19
C LEU A 580 25.71 -14.07 6.66
N TYR A 581 25.15 -13.33 7.62
CA TYR A 581 23.76 -13.50 8.07
C TYR A 581 22.75 -13.25 6.93
N TRP A 582 22.95 -12.20 6.12
CA TRP A 582 22.07 -11.96 4.96
C TRP A 582 22.26 -12.98 3.82
N LEU A 583 23.49 -13.48 3.61
CA LEU A 583 23.71 -14.63 2.71
C LEU A 583 22.97 -15.90 3.18
N SER A 584 22.89 -16.16 4.48
CA SER A 584 22.17 -17.32 5.03
C SER A 584 20.66 -17.31 4.73
N ARG A 585 20.12 -16.14 4.34
CA ARG A 585 18.72 -15.94 3.92
C ARG A 585 18.56 -15.62 2.43
N ALA A 586 19.60 -15.83 1.63
CA ALA A 586 19.65 -15.52 0.20
C ALA A 586 19.39 -14.04 -0.19
N ASP A 587 19.61 -13.09 0.73
CA ASP A 587 19.51 -11.66 0.44
C ASP A 587 20.84 -11.09 -0.06
N ASP A 588 21.11 -11.34 -1.34
CA ASP A 588 22.27 -10.82 -2.09
C ASP A 588 22.29 -9.29 -2.23
N ASN A 589 21.23 -8.56 -1.84
CA ASN A 589 21.23 -7.09 -1.82
C ASN A 589 21.76 -6.56 -0.50
N ARG A 590 21.25 -7.05 0.63
CA ARG A 590 21.75 -6.66 1.96
C ARG A 590 23.17 -7.16 2.20
N ALA A 591 23.46 -8.42 1.83
CA ALA A 591 24.81 -8.98 1.94
C ALA A 591 25.85 -8.13 1.20
N LEU A 592 25.53 -7.66 -0.02
CA LEU A 592 26.42 -6.81 -0.82
C LEU A 592 26.73 -5.48 -0.14
N GLY A 593 25.73 -4.83 0.47
CA GLY A 593 25.95 -3.59 1.23
C GLY A 593 26.89 -3.77 2.42
N TRP A 594 26.75 -4.90 3.14
CA TRP A 594 27.59 -5.24 4.29
C TRP A 594 29.04 -5.61 3.91
N PHE A 595 29.27 -6.42 2.87
CA PHE A 595 30.63 -6.69 2.43
C PHE A 595 31.29 -5.48 1.75
N GLN A 596 30.52 -4.60 1.10
CA GLN A 596 31.02 -3.28 0.68
C GLN A 596 31.37 -2.39 1.87
N GLN A 597 30.71 -2.53 3.03
CA GLN A 597 31.08 -1.84 4.26
C GLN A 597 32.35 -2.42 4.88
N CYS A 598 32.48 -3.74 4.94
CA CYS A 598 33.72 -4.41 5.33
C CYS A 598 34.93 -3.84 4.57
N LEU A 599 34.86 -3.75 3.24
CA LEU A 599 35.94 -3.17 2.41
C LEU A 599 36.10 -1.63 2.50
N ARG A 600 35.25 -0.92 3.27
CA ARG A 600 35.51 0.48 3.67
C ARG A 600 36.38 0.55 4.92
N HIS A 601 36.24 -0.41 5.85
CA HIS A 601 36.99 -0.47 7.10
C HIS A 601 38.33 -1.21 6.93
N ASP A 602 38.33 -2.38 6.29
CA ASP A 602 39.53 -3.13 5.89
C ASP A 602 39.53 -3.45 4.38
N ARG A 603 40.42 -2.79 3.63
CA ARG A 603 40.63 -3.04 2.19
C ARG A 603 41.45 -4.29 1.87
N SER A 604 42.10 -4.89 2.88
CA SER A 604 42.89 -6.12 2.77
C SER A 604 42.13 -7.39 3.16
N SER A 605 40.83 -7.29 3.47
CA SER A 605 39.99 -8.43 3.82
C SER A 605 39.76 -9.37 2.63
N ALA A 606 40.63 -10.39 2.48
CA ALA A 606 40.55 -11.40 1.43
C ALA A 606 39.16 -12.05 1.36
N ARG A 607 38.54 -12.31 2.52
CA ARG A 607 37.22 -12.94 2.64
C ARG A 607 36.06 -12.01 2.21
N CYS A 608 36.13 -10.70 2.49
CA CYS A 608 35.11 -9.77 1.98
C CYS A 608 35.24 -9.54 0.46
N HIS A 609 36.45 -9.63 -0.10
CA HIS A 609 36.62 -9.71 -1.55
C HIS A 609 36.00 -11.01 -2.14
N LEU A 610 36.19 -12.17 -1.49
CA LEU A 610 35.63 -13.44 -1.95
C LEU A 610 34.09 -13.44 -1.98
N GLU A 611 33.42 -13.00 -0.90
CA GLU A 611 31.96 -13.01 -0.87
C GLU A 611 31.33 -11.97 -1.81
N LEU A 612 31.95 -10.80 -1.99
CA LEU A 612 31.52 -9.86 -3.05
C LEU A 612 31.67 -10.46 -4.44
N ALA A 613 32.78 -11.14 -4.72
CA ALA A 613 32.99 -11.78 -6.01
C ALA A 613 31.91 -12.83 -6.31
N ARG A 614 31.54 -13.64 -5.31
CA ARG A 614 30.45 -14.62 -5.38
C ARG A 614 29.07 -13.98 -5.59
N ILE A 615 28.75 -12.88 -4.90
CA ILE A 615 27.49 -12.15 -5.10
C ILE A 615 27.43 -11.55 -6.51
N TYR A 616 28.49 -10.86 -6.95
CA TYR A 616 28.55 -10.30 -8.31
C TYR A 616 28.46 -11.39 -9.37
N ALA A 617 29.07 -12.57 -9.14
CA ALA A 617 28.97 -13.72 -10.04
C ALA A 617 27.53 -14.24 -10.16
N ARG A 618 26.82 -14.46 -9.04
CA ARG A 618 25.40 -14.86 -9.04
C ARG A 618 24.50 -13.84 -9.76
N ARG A 619 24.82 -12.56 -9.62
CA ARG A 619 24.07 -11.45 -10.25
C ARG A 619 24.45 -11.18 -11.71
N GLY A 620 25.35 -11.97 -12.31
CA GLY A 620 25.82 -11.80 -13.69
C GLY A 620 26.72 -10.58 -13.93
N ALA A 621 27.18 -9.91 -12.88
CA ALA A 621 28.07 -8.76 -12.93
C ALA A 621 29.54 -9.22 -13.10
N ILE A 622 29.83 -9.87 -14.23
CA ILE A 622 31.10 -10.58 -14.50
C ILE A 622 32.32 -9.66 -14.28
N ARG A 623 32.26 -8.39 -14.71
CA ARG A 623 33.35 -7.41 -14.57
C ARG A 623 33.73 -7.18 -13.10
N ASP A 624 32.76 -6.99 -12.22
CA ASP A 624 32.97 -6.77 -10.80
C ASP A 624 33.33 -8.08 -10.06
N ALA A 625 32.74 -9.21 -10.47
CA ALA A 625 33.13 -10.52 -9.97
C ALA A 625 34.62 -10.82 -10.26
N MET A 626 35.07 -10.63 -11.50
CA MET A 626 36.48 -10.79 -11.89
C MET A 626 37.39 -9.81 -11.14
N LYS A 627 36.98 -8.55 -10.96
CA LYS A 627 37.73 -7.56 -10.17
C LYS A 627 37.95 -8.05 -8.74
N HIS A 628 36.90 -8.50 -8.06
CA HIS A 628 36.99 -8.92 -6.67
C HIS A 628 37.70 -10.28 -6.50
N PHE A 629 37.52 -11.25 -7.41
CA PHE A 629 38.31 -12.50 -7.41
C PHE A 629 39.81 -12.25 -7.63
N THR A 630 40.20 -11.29 -8.49
CA THR A 630 41.61 -10.90 -8.67
C THR A 630 42.20 -10.27 -7.41
N HIS A 631 41.44 -9.43 -6.69
CA HIS A 631 41.91 -8.85 -5.42
C HIS A 631 42.00 -9.91 -4.32
N HIS A 632 41.05 -10.83 -4.23
CA HIS A 632 41.13 -11.98 -3.32
C HIS A 632 42.42 -12.78 -3.56
N LEU A 633 42.75 -13.13 -4.81
CA LEU A 633 43.98 -13.85 -5.16
C LEU A 633 45.29 -13.10 -4.89
N ALA A 634 45.25 -11.77 -4.82
CA ALA A 634 46.41 -10.96 -4.44
C ALA A 634 46.67 -10.98 -2.91
N LEU A 635 45.70 -11.44 -2.12
CA LEU A 635 45.75 -11.51 -0.65
C LEU A 635 45.86 -12.97 -0.16
N GLU A 636 45.14 -13.89 -0.81
CA GLU A 636 45.02 -15.30 -0.45
C GLU A 636 45.22 -16.14 -1.72
N HIS A 637 46.41 -16.73 -1.86
CA HIS A 637 46.87 -17.34 -3.13
C HIS A 637 46.77 -18.87 -3.17
N GLU A 638 46.54 -19.54 -2.03
CA GLU A 638 46.40 -21.00 -1.93
C GLU A 638 45.09 -21.38 -1.22
N GLY A 639 44.70 -22.65 -1.30
CA GLY A 639 43.45 -23.16 -0.74
C GLY A 639 42.26 -23.16 -1.73
N PRO A 640 41.09 -23.68 -1.30
CA PRO A 640 39.93 -23.90 -2.17
C PRO A 640 39.25 -22.60 -2.62
N SER A 641 39.34 -21.55 -1.79
CA SER A 641 38.98 -20.16 -2.06
C SER A 641 39.76 -19.59 -3.26
N ALA A 642 41.09 -19.74 -3.23
CA ALA A 642 41.96 -19.37 -4.34
C ALA A 642 41.72 -20.24 -5.59
N GLU A 643 41.41 -21.53 -5.45
CA GLU A 643 41.08 -22.39 -6.59
C GLU A 643 39.75 -21.98 -7.26
N GLU A 644 38.71 -21.67 -6.48
CA GLU A 644 37.44 -21.11 -6.96
C GLU A 644 37.68 -19.83 -7.77
N ALA A 645 38.47 -18.90 -7.23
CA ALA A 645 38.81 -17.64 -7.88
C ALA A 645 39.58 -17.87 -9.20
N ARG A 646 40.61 -18.74 -9.20
CA ARG A 646 41.37 -19.11 -10.41
C ARG A 646 40.46 -19.74 -11.45
N ARG A 647 39.53 -20.62 -11.05
CA ARG A 647 38.56 -21.29 -11.94
C ARG A 647 37.58 -20.30 -12.55
N TYR A 648 37.04 -19.36 -11.78
CA TYR A 648 36.14 -18.32 -12.28
C TYR A 648 36.86 -17.39 -13.27
N LEU A 649 38.05 -16.89 -12.91
CA LEU A 649 38.85 -16.04 -13.80
C LEU A 649 39.21 -16.76 -15.10
N LYS A 650 39.61 -18.04 -15.04
CA LYS A 650 39.91 -18.85 -16.24
C LYS A 650 38.70 -19.07 -17.13
N LEU A 651 37.49 -19.19 -16.57
CA LEU A 651 36.24 -19.32 -17.32
C LEU A 651 35.89 -18.05 -18.10
N TYR A 652 36.19 -16.87 -17.55
CA TYR A 652 35.83 -15.57 -18.14
C TYR A 652 37.00 -14.80 -18.77
N ALA A 653 38.21 -15.35 -18.82
CA ALA A 653 39.43 -14.69 -19.30
C ALA A 653 39.38 -14.14 -20.74
N GLY A 654 38.45 -14.60 -21.58
CA GLY A 654 38.21 -14.07 -22.93
C GLY A 654 37.21 -12.90 -23.03
N SER A 655 36.68 -12.42 -21.90
CA SER A 655 35.59 -11.42 -21.85
C SER A 655 36.12 -9.97 -21.87
N ASP A 656 36.76 -9.57 -22.97
CA ASP A 656 37.44 -8.26 -23.14
C ASP A 656 36.53 -7.06 -22.76
N PRO A 657 36.85 -6.29 -21.70
CA PRO A 657 36.02 -5.18 -21.24
C PRO A 657 36.31 -3.90 -22.03
N ARG A 658 35.47 -3.62 -23.02
CA ARG A 658 35.29 -2.29 -23.62
C ARG A 658 33.99 -1.62 -23.17
#